data_AF-A0A6G0WNW2-F1
#
_entry.id   AF-A0A6G0WNW2-F1
#
_cell.length_a   1.000
_cell.length_b   1.000
_cell.length_c   1.000
_cell.angle_alpha   90.00
_cell.angle_beta   90.00
_cell.angle_gamma   90.00
#
_symmetry.space_group_name_H-M   'P 1'
#
loop_
_entity.id
_entity.type
_entity.pdbx_description
1 polymer ?
#
loop_
_entity_poly.entity_id
_entity_poly.type
_entity_poly.pdbx_seq_one_letter_code
_entity_poly.pdbx_strand_id
1 'polypeptide(L)'
;MANSIDRQARCAKRYTTNAAVHLESLLRNVNWQQLRSCWGASLNAAFAIPLTKLPNGAKWWELVQAVTTSDAEESGYWQSFGATTYTTDWQNYKLIGIIDTFNIENAFGFAYPLTIKHTNGTISFDTQTSMKMYWGFASDLWAISNPSTSLYNCSLIRQDAKFAFQNVSIEEILKQNGTIPASASTNAYSVFRQSIGPFGSVDLRRIPAPKSLIEFALQLRDSLATLCVKSADFCNEYTGLPPVPWFNYLPPSWSRSKTPFLVGGNLLCNDVTSSPFESGMRFLTGAMAACGSTLNEQITLDSVASLPTTRFAAALGAGLVRVNLSIQETDTICPTMILDNVSSTKSLIFPAVQLLLNKSLIPDSNFVPTLQSLAKTAQYDMTNLEIEVAQYGKDPNGNILFLRHQIFDPVYPSFHFMAWILAFEWVSALREVISFQGDIGSITVMSSPNYSVDSLVNPLEIPVNVARYTRYVCLYVTCIVICVATLVTIYLIFNKGQVEGSNLYFINRVTGIIWIGRPFLFIRSTVAFCLLSTQVLALENVNDVWKFTAASNVVNDAPLDRMVRVFKTFLAAGEACWLGYVVSDIFTVVTAQYTSVYAMKSNVIVWGIAALLSWTVPVTHTGTLDRTCDFAQVDFQLVCSSGTVAIGDSMRFMCLVGICLSSTLACYAFERIRDPKRPPPRHNSLLLASSAKFMFASSRWIHHNVYYLDQASAVIDGLLSLRIGNVFYVLDVKIWRLLVIDIPSEERRRLENGHHVHLFSAIPLANSFPSN
;
A
#
# COMPACT_ATOMS: atom_id res chain seq x y z
N MET A 1 34.45 -25.52 9.82
CA MET A 1 33.50 -25.10 10.88
C MET A 1 32.27 -25.99 10.98
N ALA A 2 31.97 -26.87 10.01
CA ALA A 2 30.89 -27.84 10.16
C ALA A 2 31.14 -28.81 11.32
N ASN A 3 30.06 -29.22 12.00
CA ASN A 3 30.05 -30.12 13.14
C ASN A 3 30.19 -31.62 12.79
N SER A 4 29.97 -32.01 11.52
CA SER A 4 30.27 -33.36 11.02
C SER A 4 31.07 -33.31 9.71
N ILE A 5 31.77 -34.41 9.39
CA ILE A 5 32.51 -34.55 8.11
C ILE A 5 31.52 -34.48 6.94
N ASP A 6 30.37 -35.14 7.07
CA ASP A 6 29.35 -35.21 6.04
C ASP A 6 28.71 -33.85 5.77
N ARG A 7 28.41 -33.07 6.83
CA ARG A 7 27.96 -31.68 6.66
C ARG A 7 29.02 -30.81 5.98
N GLN A 8 30.31 -31.00 6.29
CA GLN A 8 31.37 -30.28 5.59
C GLN A 8 31.37 -30.57 4.09
N ALA A 9 31.26 -31.86 3.71
CA ALA A 9 31.18 -32.28 2.32
C ALA A 9 29.92 -31.71 1.64
N ARG A 10 28.78 -31.71 2.34
CA ARG A 10 27.52 -31.11 1.86
C ARG A 10 27.68 -29.60 1.62
N CYS A 11 28.26 -28.86 2.55
CA CYS A 11 28.51 -27.42 2.38
C CYS A 11 29.41 -27.14 1.17
N ALA A 12 30.49 -27.90 1.00
CA ALA A 12 31.42 -27.74 -0.12
C ALA A 12 30.76 -28.07 -1.48
N LYS A 13 29.81 -29.01 -1.50
CA LYS A 13 29.12 -29.42 -2.74
C LYS A 13 27.93 -28.52 -3.10
N ARG A 14 27.19 -28.01 -2.11
CA ARG A 14 25.89 -27.37 -2.33
C ARG A 14 25.81 -25.90 -1.97
N TYR A 15 26.65 -25.39 -1.08
CA TYR A 15 26.46 -24.06 -0.48
C TYR A 15 27.59 -23.07 -0.77
N THR A 16 28.58 -23.43 -1.59
CA THR A 16 29.73 -22.56 -1.89
C THR A 16 29.33 -21.22 -2.50
N THR A 17 28.26 -21.19 -3.31
CA THR A 17 27.72 -19.99 -3.93
C THR A 17 26.86 -19.13 -2.99
N ASN A 18 26.56 -19.60 -1.78
CA ASN A 18 25.79 -18.86 -0.78
C ASN A 18 26.74 -18.16 0.20
N ALA A 19 26.82 -16.83 0.13
CA ALA A 19 27.64 -16.02 1.03
C ALA A 19 27.29 -16.27 2.52
N ALA A 20 26.02 -16.56 2.84
CA ALA A 20 25.57 -16.72 4.23
C ALA A 20 26.19 -17.91 5.00
N VAL A 21 26.81 -18.88 4.31
CA VAL A 21 27.51 -20.00 4.99
C VAL A 21 28.98 -19.70 5.33
N HIS A 22 29.51 -18.57 4.85
CA HIS A 22 30.88 -18.16 5.10
C HIS A 22 30.93 -17.18 6.27
N LEU A 23 31.58 -17.57 7.37
CA LEU A 23 31.65 -16.73 8.58
C LEU A 23 32.22 -15.33 8.32
N GLU A 24 33.16 -15.22 7.37
CA GLU A 24 33.73 -13.94 6.96
C GLU A 24 32.66 -12.94 6.51
N SER A 25 31.62 -13.37 5.78
CA SER A 25 30.58 -12.45 5.31
C SER A 25 29.85 -11.78 6.47
N LEU A 26 29.60 -12.51 7.56
CA LEU A 26 29.02 -11.95 8.77
C LEU A 26 30.02 -11.04 9.48
N LEU A 27 31.25 -11.50 9.69
CA LEU A 27 32.26 -10.77 10.46
C LEU A 27 32.71 -9.45 9.81
N ARG A 28 32.60 -9.31 8.48
CA ARG A 28 32.87 -8.05 7.77
C ARG A 28 31.76 -7.01 7.93
N ASN A 29 30.54 -7.44 8.27
CA ASN A 29 29.32 -6.63 8.23
C ASN A 29 28.67 -6.46 9.62
N VAL A 30 29.48 -6.42 10.68
CA VAL A 30 29.02 -6.29 12.08
C VAL A 30 29.71 -5.14 12.79
N ASN A 31 29.01 -4.55 13.77
CA ASN A 31 29.64 -3.65 14.71
C ASN A 31 30.55 -4.45 15.67
N TRP A 32 31.85 -4.42 15.43
CA TRP A 32 32.83 -5.19 16.21
C TRP A 32 32.87 -4.86 17.70
N GLN A 33 32.63 -3.59 18.07
CA GLN A 33 32.61 -3.19 19.48
C GLN A 33 31.44 -3.86 20.21
N GLN A 34 30.24 -3.82 19.62
CA GLN A 34 29.04 -4.45 20.17
C GLN A 34 29.13 -5.97 20.14
N LEU A 35 29.67 -6.55 19.06
CA LEU A 35 29.87 -7.99 18.96
C LEU A 35 30.83 -8.48 20.05
N ARG A 36 31.95 -7.79 20.26
CA ARG A 36 32.94 -8.14 21.30
C ARG A 36 32.37 -8.00 22.71
N SER A 37 31.51 -7.02 22.99
CA SER A 37 30.92 -6.87 24.32
C SER A 37 30.04 -8.07 24.72
N CYS A 38 29.38 -8.71 23.76
CA CYS A 38 28.51 -9.86 24.03
C CYS A 38 29.22 -11.20 23.83
N TRP A 39 30.08 -11.33 22.81
CA TRP A 39 30.62 -12.60 22.34
C TRP A 39 32.15 -12.66 22.30
N GLY A 40 32.86 -11.66 22.83
CA GLY A 40 34.32 -11.55 22.72
C GLY A 40 35.07 -12.77 23.26
N ALA A 41 34.66 -13.29 24.43
CA ALA A 41 35.27 -14.49 25.02
C ALA A 41 35.06 -15.73 24.12
N SER A 42 33.83 -15.92 23.62
CA SER A 42 33.47 -17.02 22.72
C SER A 42 34.23 -16.94 21.40
N LEU A 43 34.30 -15.77 20.77
CA LEU A 43 35.02 -15.55 19.51
C LEU A 43 36.53 -15.77 19.67
N ASN A 44 37.09 -15.37 20.81
CA ASN A 44 38.51 -15.57 21.10
C ASN A 44 38.85 -17.07 21.22
N ALA A 45 38.06 -17.82 21.98
CA ALA A 45 38.26 -19.27 22.14
C ALA A 45 37.99 -20.03 20.83
N ALA A 46 36.89 -19.71 20.15
CA ALA A 46 36.44 -20.41 18.95
C ALA A 46 37.35 -20.17 17.73
N PHE A 47 37.82 -18.92 17.55
CA PHE A 47 38.49 -18.46 16.33
C PHE A 47 39.82 -17.77 16.58
N ALA A 48 39.87 -16.69 17.37
CA ALA A 48 41.08 -15.84 17.43
C ALA A 48 42.33 -16.62 17.86
N ILE A 49 42.25 -17.38 18.96
CA ILE A 49 43.37 -18.18 19.47
C ILE A 49 43.78 -19.25 18.45
N PRO A 50 42.88 -20.12 17.93
CA PRO A 50 43.20 -21.07 16.88
C PRO A 50 43.83 -20.45 15.61
N LEU A 51 43.35 -19.29 15.17
CA LEU A 51 43.85 -18.61 13.97
C LEU A 51 45.29 -18.13 14.10
N THR A 52 45.78 -17.83 15.31
CA THR A 52 47.19 -17.46 15.51
C THR A 52 48.15 -18.62 15.20
N LYS A 53 47.66 -19.86 15.21
CA LYS A 53 48.44 -21.07 14.88
C LYS A 53 48.50 -21.36 13.38
N LEU A 54 47.65 -20.71 12.58
CA LEU A 54 47.56 -20.94 11.14
C LEU A 54 48.36 -19.91 10.34
N PRO A 55 48.99 -20.29 9.21
CA PRO A 55 49.62 -19.34 8.31
C PRO A 55 48.62 -18.27 7.86
N ASN A 56 48.96 -16.98 8.01
CA ASN A 56 48.12 -15.82 7.71
C ASN A 56 46.82 -15.68 8.54
N GLY A 57 46.53 -16.55 9.50
CA GLY A 57 45.27 -16.52 10.25
C GLY A 57 45.11 -15.29 11.14
N ALA A 58 46.18 -14.87 11.83
CA ALA A 58 46.19 -13.63 12.62
C ALA A 58 45.94 -12.39 11.76
N LYS A 59 46.58 -12.31 10.58
CA LYS A 59 46.38 -11.24 9.61
C LYS A 59 44.94 -11.20 9.09
N TRP A 60 44.37 -12.36 8.76
CA TRP A 60 42.97 -12.44 8.34
C TRP A 60 42.01 -11.96 9.44
N TRP A 61 42.25 -12.35 10.70
CA TRP A 61 41.46 -11.92 11.85
C TRP A 61 41.52 -10.40 12.07
N GLU A 62 42.67 -9.76 11.84
CA GLU A 62 42.80 -8.30 11.89
C GLU A 62 42.08 -7.62 10.72
N LEU A 63 42.22 -8.15 9.50
CA LEU A 63 41.62 -7.58 8.30
C LEU A 63 40.09 -7.59 8.32
N VAL A 64 39.49 -8.70 8.79
CA VAL A 64 38.02 -8.82 8.87
C VAL A 64 37.41 -7.82 9.86
N GLN A 65 38.21 -7.32 10.80
CA GLN A 65 37.80 -6.32 11.80
C GLN A 65 37.91 -4.88 11.32
N ALA A 66 38.67 -4.64 10.26
CA ALA A 66 39.01 -3.31 9.76
C ALA A 66 38.29 -2.96 8.44
N VAL A 67 37.23 -3.71 8.09
CA VAL A 67 36.49 -3.50 6.83
C VAL A 67 35.65 -2.23 6.91
N THR A 68 35.79 -1.36 5.90
CA THR A 68 35.06 -0.10 5.75
C THR A 68 34.50 0.07 4.32
N THR A 69 34.21 -1.04 3.64
CA THR A 69 33.70 -1.06 2.27
C THR A 69 32.25 -0.59 2.20
N SER A 70 31.86 0.01 1.08
CA SER A 70 30.45 0.26 0.76
C SER A 70 29.71 -1.03 0.41
N ASP A 71 28.37 -1.01 0.45
CA ASP A 71 27.52 -2.17 0.14
C ASP A 71 27.82 -2.74 -1.27
N ALA A 72 28.05 -1.87 -2.25
CA ALA A 72 28.36 -2.26 -3.62
C ALA A 72 29.72 -2.94 -3.75
N GLU A 73 30.75 -2.43 -3.05
CA GLU A 73 32.09 -3.03 -3.02
C GLU A 73 32.10 -4.36 -2.28
N GLU A 74 31.36 -4.47 -1.17
CA GLU A 74 31.24 -5.71 -0.41
C GLU A 74 30.51 -6.78 -1.23
N SER A 75 29.43 -6.41 -1.94
CA SER A 75 28.76 -7.32 -2.89
C SER A 75 29.71 -7.77 -4.00
N GLY A 76 30.47 -6.83 -4.59
CA GLY A 76 31.47 -7.11 -5.62
C GLY A 76 32.59 -8.04 -5.14
N TYR A 77 33.05 -7.86 -3.90
CA TYR A 77 34.02 -8.76 -3.26
C TYR A 77 33.49 -10.19 -3.22
N TRP A 78 32.29 -10.42 -2.70
CA TRP A 78 31.69 -11.76 -2.62
C TRP A 78 31.43 -12.39 -3.99
N GLN A 79 30.98 -11.60 -4.97
CA GLN A 79 30.79 -12.05 -6.35
C GLN A 79 32.11 -12.50 -7.00
N SER A 80 33.23 -11.84 -6.67
CA SER A 80 34.56 -12.25 -7.18
C SER A 80 34.99 -13.65 -6.72
N PHE A 81 34.43 -14.14 -5.61
CA PHE A 81 34.63 -15.52 -5.11
C PHE A 81 33.53 -16.49 -5.56
N GLY A 82 32.64 -16.09 -6.48
CA GLY A 82 31.55 -16.92 -6.98
C GLY A 82 30.39 -17.07 -6.01
N ALA A 83 30.31 -16.24 -4.96
CA ALA A 83 29.14 -16.17 -4.09
C ALA A 83 28.08 -15.27 -4.73
N THR A 84 26.97 -15.87 -5.17
CA THR A 84 25.90 -15.21 -5.93
C THR A 84 24.61 -15.02 -5.13
N THR A 85 24.46 -15.71 -4.00
CA THR A 85 23.26 -15.63 -3.16
C THR A 85 23.61 -15.40 -1.70
N TYR A 86 22.67 -14.84 -0.94
CA TYR A 86 22.73 -14.76 0.51
C TYR A 86 21.39 -15.30 1.06
N THR A 87 21.36 -16.57 1.44
CA THR A 87 20.13 -17.26 1.87
C THR A 87 20.33 -17.86 3.25
N THR A 88 19.51 -17.44 4.20
CA THR A 88 19.49 -17.95 5.57
C THR A 88 18.76 -19.30 5.66
N ASP A 89 18.95 -20.01 6.76
CA ASP A 89 18.25 -21.26 7.01
C ASP A 89 16.79 -20.99 7.41
N TRP A 90 15.88 -21.88 7.00
CA TRP A 90 14.51 -21.84 7.51
C TRP A 90 14.53 -22.18 9.01
N GLN A 91 13.69 -21.48 9.77
CA GLN A 91 13.59 -21.66 11.21
C GLN A 91 12.22 -21.19 11.71
N ASN A 92 11.90 -21.51 12.96
CA ASN A 92 10.68 -21.04 13.64
C ASN A 92 10.91 -20.50 15.06
N TYR A 93 12.15 -20.19 15.44
CA TYR A 93 12.47 -19.48 16.67
C TYR A 93 12.38 -17.96 16.54
N LYS A 94 12.23 -17.43 15.33
CA LYS A 94 11.90 -16.03 15.06
C LYS A 94 10.89 -15.92 13.92
N LEU A 95 9.99 -14.95 14.03
CA LEU A 95 9.11 -14.51 12.95
C LEU A 95 9.72 -13.26 12.34
N ILE A 96 9.88 -13.26 11.02
CA ILE A 96 10.41 -12.12 10.28
C ILE A 96 9.28 -11.09 10.13
N GLY A 97 9.51 -9.88 10.63
CA GLY A 97 8.58 -8.76 10.51
C GLY A 97 8.60 -8.13 9.13
N ILE A 98 7.46 -7.56 8.72
CA ILE A 98 7.35 -6.74 7.50
C ILE A 98 6.55 -5.47 7.80
N ILE A 99 7.10 -4.33 7.40
CA ILE A 99 6.38 -3.08 7.26
C ILE A 99 6.27 -2.82 5.77
N ASP A 100 5.07 -2.87 5.21
CA ASP A 100 4.84 -2.68 3.77
C ASP A 100 3.89 -1.50 3.59
N THR A 101 4.33 -0.50 2.83
CA THR A 101 3.59 0.75 2.60
C THR A 101 3.36 0.98 1.10
N PHE A 102 2.30 1.70 0.75
CA PHE A 102 2.16 2.31 -0.57
C PHE A 102 1.94 3.80 -0.42
N ASN A 103 2.34 4.56 -1.43
CA ASN A 103 2.23 6.01 -1.42
C ASN A 103 0.94 6.46 -2.11
N ILE A 104 0.29 7.48 -1.55
CA ILE A 104 -0.70 8.28 -2.27
C ILE A 104 -0.07 9.63 -2.63
N GLU A 105 -0.01 9.94 -3.92
CA GLU A 105 0.52 11.22 -4.40
C GLU A 105 -0.61 12.22 -4.70
N ASN A 106 -0.50 13.42 -4.12
CA ASN A 106 -1.49 14.48 -4.27
C ASN A 106 -1.14 15.45 -5.42
N ALA A 107 -2.01 16.45 -5.66
CA ALA A 107 -1.81 17.44 -6.73
C ALA A 107 -0.59 18.36 -6.56
N PHE A 108 0.08 18.36 -5.41
CA PHE A 108 1.35 19.08 -5.23
C PHE A 108 2.57 18.22 -5.60
N GLY A 109 2.39 16.93 -5.87
CA GLY A 109 3.47 15.95 -6.01
C GLY A 109 4.01 15.42 -4.68
N PHE A 110 3.28 15.61 -3.58
CA PHE A 110 3.66 15.05 -2.28
C PHE A 110 3.08 13.65 -2.13
N ALA A 111 3.96 12.70 -1.81
CA ALA A 111 3.64 11.32 -1.52
C ALA A 111 3.43 11.10 -0.02
N TYR A 112 2.32 10.46 0.36
CA TYR A 112 2.03 10.06 1.74
C TYR A 112 2.00 8.54 1.83
N PRO A 113 2.87 7.92 2.65
CA PRO A 113 2.87 6.47 2.83
C PRO A 113 1.68 6.04 3.67
N LEU A 114 1.00 4.98 3.24
CA LEU A 114 -0.04 4.28 3.96
C LEU A 114 0.34 2.81 4.12
N THR A 115 0.15 2.27 5.32
CA THR A 115 0.56 0.91 5.66
C THR A 115 -0.44 -0.12 5.12
N ILE A 116 0.04 -1.11 4.36
CA ILE A 116 -0.73 -2.27 3.88
C ILE A 116 -0.51 -3.47 4.80
N LYS A 117 0.74 -3.67 5.25
CA LYS A 117 1.11 -4.80 6.12
C LYS A 117 2.02 -4.30 7.23
N HIS A 118 1.75 -4.77 8.43
CA HIS A 118 2.56 -4.44 9.58
C HIS A 118 2.68 -5.64 10.51
N THR A 119 3.87 -6.23 10.56
CA THR A 119 4.26 -7.21 11.56
C THR A 119 5.66 -6.89 12.08
N ASN A 120 5.84 -7.12 13.38
CA ASN A 120 7.14 -6.92 14.03
C ASN A 120 7.94 -8.23 14.01
N GLY A 121 9.25 -8.09 13.80
CA GLY A 121 10.20 -9.15 14.07
C GLY A 121 10.10 -9.59 15.53
N THR A 122 9.90 -10.88 15.77
CA THR A 122 9.75 -11.43 17.12
C THR A 122 10.53 -12.71 17.27
N ILE A 123 11.08 -12.95 18.47
CA ILE A 123 11.83 -14.16 18.81
C ILE A 123 11.00 -14.94 19.83
N SER A 124 10.88 -16.25 19.63
CA SER A 124 10.14 -17.16 20.52
C SER A 124 10.97 -18.43 20.78
N PHE A 125 11.92 -18.34 21.72
CA PHE A 125 12.77 -19.48 22.08
C PHE A 125 12.01 -20.61 22.82
N ASP A 126 10.94 -20.28 23.53
CA ASP A 126 10.21 -21.25 24.36
C ASP A 126 9.30 -22.19 23.57
N THR A 127 8.82 -21.76 22.40
CA THR A 127 7.85 -22.52 21.58
C THR A 127 8.42 -23.08 20.28
N GLN A 128 9.67 -22.75 19.95
CA GLN A 128 10.30 -23.18 18.71
C GLN A 128 10.60 -24.68 18.68
N THR A 129 10.67 -25.23 17.48
CA THR A 129 10.97 -26.66 17.27
C THR A 129 12.12 -26.90 16.30
N SER A 130 12.53 -25.88 15.55
CA SER A 130 13.56 -25.95 14.49
C SER A 130 15.00 -26.08 14.99
N MET A 131 15.33 -25.61 16.21
CA MET A 131 16.71 -25.67 16.74
C MET A 131 17.22 -27.11 16.94
N LYS A 132 16.34 -28.13 16.89
CA LYS A 132 16.75 -29.53 16.84
C LYS A 132 17.56 -29.86 15.57
N MET A 133 17.35 -29.12 14.49
CA MET A 133 18.02 -29.32 13.19
C MET A 133 19.38 -28.64 13.16
N TYR A 134 19.40 -27.32 13.30
CA TYR A 134 20.58 -26.54 13.65
C TYR A 134 20.14 -25.35 14.51
N TRP A 135 20.76 -25.18 15.67
CA TRP A 135 20.37 -24.17 16.67
C TRP A 135 20.98 -22.78 16.48
N GLY A 136 21.68 -22.55 15.36
CA GLY A 136 22.28 -21.28 14.99
C GLY A 136 23.66 -21.00 15.61
N PHE A 137 24.38 -20.06 15.01
CA PHE A 137 25.77 -19.73 15.35
C PHE A 137 25.93 -19.14 16.76
N ALA A 138 24.95 -18.36 17.24
CA ALA A 138 24.96 -17.82 18.59
C ALA A 138 25.01 -18.94 19.65
N SER A 139 24.30 -20.05 19.42
CA SER A 139 24.29 -21.21 20.30
C SER A 139 25.63 -21.97 20.26
N ASP A 140 26.29 -22.04 19.10
CA ASP A 140 27.66 -22.59 18.99
C ASP A 140 28.66 -21.76 19.82
N LEU A 141 28.57 -20.43 19.75
CA LEU A 141 29.41 -19.53 20.55
C LEU A 141 29.12 -19.63 22.05
N TRP A 142 27.84 -19.72 22.43
CA TRP A 142 27.43 -19.94 23.82
C TRP A 142 28.03 -21.23 24.38
N ALA A 143 27.91 -22.33 23.62
CA ALA A 143 28.39 -23.64 24.06
C ALA A 143 29.89 -23.60 24.40
N ILE A 144 30.69 -22.93 23.57
CA ILE A 144 32.15 -22.83 23.78
C ILE A 144 32.51 -22.00 25.01
N SER A 145 31.73 -20.98 25.32
CA SER A 145 32.01 -20.10 26.47
C SER A 145 31.41 -20.56 27.79
N ASN A 146 30.43 -21.47 27.76
CA ASN A 146 29.74 -21.90 28.97
C ASN A 146 30.46 -23.10 29.64
N PRO A 147 30.97 -22.97 30.87
CA PRO A 147 31.67 -24.04 31.58
C PRO A 147 30.85 -25.31 31.82
N SER A 148 29.52 -25.21 31.75
CA SER A 148 28.62 -26.35 31.93
C SER A 148 28.52 -27.26 30.70
N THR A 149 29.04 -26.86 29.54
CA THR A 149 29.03 -27.69 28.34
C THR A 149 30.34 -28.45 28.17
N SER A 150 30.28 -29.60 27.50
CA SER A 150 31.49 -30.35 27.14
C SER A 150 32.32 -29.68 26.03
N LEU A 151 31.84 -28.58 25.43
CA LEU A 151 32.56 -27.80 24.42
C LEU A 151 33.32 -26.61 25.01
N TYR A 152 33.35 -26.47 26.34
CA TYR A 152 33.98 -25.32 26.99
C TYR A 152 35.44 -25.15 26.55
N ASN A 153 35.77 -23.95 26.05
CA ASN A 153 37.10 -23.56 25.58
C ASN A 153 37.64 -24.41 24.41
N CYS A 154 36.75 -24.97 23.58
CA CYS A 154 37.07 -25.63 22.33
C CYS A 154 37.10 -24.67 21.13
N SER A 155 37.76 -25.09 20.03
CA SER A 155 37.78 -24.37 18.76
C SER A 155 36.66 -24.82 17.81
N LEU A 156 36.17 -23.92 16.96
CA LEU A 156 35.30 -24.27 15.81
C LEU A 156 36.06 -24.50 14.49
N ILE A 157 37.39 -24.38 14.54
CA ILE A 157 38.25 -24.65 13.40
C ILE A 157 38.64 -26.13 13.42
N ARG A 158 38.25 -26.85 12.37
CA ARG A 158 38.39 -28.31 12.30
C ARG A 158 39.83 -28.80 12.35
N GLN A 159 40.76 -27.99 11.86
CA GLN A 159 42.19 -28.30 11.86
C GLN A 159 42.88 -28.07 13.22
N ASP A 160 42.23 -27.43 14.19
CA ASP A 160 42.80 -27.23 15.51
C ASP A 160 42.69 -28.51 16.35
N ALA A 161 43.70 -28.80 17.18
CA ALA A 161 43.74 -29.98 18.03
C ALA A 161 42.66 -29.99 19.14
N LYS A 162 42.03 -28.85 19.43
CA LYS A 162 40.90 -28.72 20.37
C LYS A 162 39.58 -28.49 19.64
N PHE A 163 39.40 -29.03 18.44
CA PHE A 163 38.16 -28.89 17.70
C PHE A 163 36.96 -29.46 18.49
N ALA A 164 35.91 -28.66 18.63
CA ALA A 164 34.75 -28.93 19.48
C ALA A 164 34.10 -30.29 19.20
N PHE A 165 33.98 -30.66 17.92
CA PHE A 165 33.26 -31.87 17.52
C PHE A 165 34.17 -33.04 17.18
N GLN A 166 35.38 -33.08 17.75
CA GLN A 166 36.32 -34.18 17.54
C GLN A 166 35.91 -35.45 18.30
N ASN A 167 35.51 -35.29 19.57
CA ASN A 167 35.15 -36.41 20.46
C ASN A 167 33.68 -36.38 20.90
N VAL A 168 32.98 -35.26 20.69
CA VAL A 168 31.60 -35.05 21.12
C VAL A 168 30.75 -34.71 19.91
N SER A 169 29.60 -35.36 19.78
CA SER A 169 28.65 -35.05 18.70
C SER A 169 27.79 -33.84 19.07
N ILE A 170 27.38 -33.05 18.08
CA ILE A 170 26.42 -31.95 18.32
C ILE A 170 25.12 -32.46 18.96
N GLU A 171 24.66 -33.67 18.59
CA GLU A 171 23.44 -34.28 19.13
C GLU A 171 23.55 -34.49 20.66
N GLU A 172 24.73 -34.85 21.15
CA GLU A 172 25.01 -35.00 22.58
C GLU A 172 24.94 -33.65 23.32
N ILE A 173 25.44 -32.58 22.70
CA ILE A 173 25.32 -31.22 23.24
C ILE A 173 23.86 -30.76 23.28
N LEU A 174 23.09 -31.05 22.24
CA LEU A 174 21.65 -30.75 22.21
C LEU A 174 20.88 -31.50 23.29
N LYS A 175 21.28 -32.73 23.63
CA LYS A 175 20.75 -33.48 24.78
C LYS A 175 21.18 -32.85 26.10
N GLN A 176 22.44 -32.45 26.22
CA GLN A 176 22.99 -31.83 27.43
C GLN A 176 22.26 -30.53 27.80
N ASN A 177 21.90 -29.69 26.81
CA ASN A 177 21.16 -28.45 27.02
C ASN A 177 19.62 -28.62 27.03
N GLY A 178 19.12 -29.84 26.81
CA GLY A 178 17.68 -30.11 26.78
C GLY A 178 16.94 -29.64 25.52
N THR A 179 17.65 -29.19 24.47
CA THR A 179 17.04 -28.84 23.17
C THR A 179 16.38 -30.04 22.51
N ILE A 180 16.95 -31.23 22.70
CA ILE A 180 16.32 -32.50 22.39
C ILE A 180 16.23 -33.36 23.66
N PRO A 181 15.14 -34.12 23.86
CA PRO A 181 15.02 -34.98 25.03
C PRO A 181 16.03 -36.12 24.98
N ALA A 182 16.38 -36.68 26.14
CA ALA A 182 17.23 -37.89 26.20
C ALA A 182 16.61 -39.08 25.42
N SER A 183 15.28 -39.12 25.31
CA SER A 183 14.52 -40.09 24.50
C SER A 183 14.54 -39.80 22.99
N ALA A 184 15.29 -38.82 22.50
CA ALA A 184 15.40 -38.51 21.07
C ALA A 184 15.98 -39.65 20.21
N SER A 185 16.39 -40.76 20.83
CA SER A 185 16.84 -41.98 20.14
C SER A 185 15.74 -43.04 19.99
N THR A 186 14.49 -42.75 20.36
CA THR A 186 13.34 -43.67 20.23
C THR A 186 12.26 -43.13 19.28
N ASN A 187 11.36 -44.01 18.83
CA ASN A 187 10.15 -43.68 18.08
C ASN A 187 10.38 -42.83 16.79
N ALA A 188 9.55 -41.80 16.56
CA ALA A 188 9.60 -41.01 15.32
C ALA A 188 10.95 -40.31 15.14
N TYR A 189 11.56 -39.86 16.23
CA TYR A 189 12.91 -39.28 16.18
C TYR A 189 13.98 -40.29 15.75
N SER A 190 13.86 -41.57 16.13
CA SER A 190 14.81 -42.59 15.66
C SER A 190 14.67 -42.85 14.16
N VAL A 191 13.43 -42.87 13.65
CA VAL A 191 13.11 -43.02 12.22
C VAL A 191 13.62 -41.81 11.43
N PHE A 192 13.42 -40.58 11.93
CA PHE A 192 13.98 -39.37 11.34
C PHE A 192 15.50 -39.44 11.26
N ARG A 193 16.14 -39.83 12.38
CA ARG A 193 17.61 -39.93 12.47
C ARG A 193 18.18 -40.94 11.49
N GLN A 194 17.52 -42.07 11.28
CA GLN A 194 17.93 -43.10 10.32
C GLN A 194 17.69 -42.68 8.86
N SER A 195 16.66 -41.87 8.59
CA SER A 195 16.26 -41.50 7.23
C SER A 195 16.94 -40.23 6.72
N ILE A 196 17.14 -39.23 7.60
CA ILE A 196 17.63 -37.89 7.25
C ILE A 196 19.02 -37.64 7.82
N GLY A 197 19.23 -37.90 9.11
CA GLY A 197 20.52 -37.72 9.77
C GLY A 197 20.41 -37.29 11.22
N PRO A 198 21.55 -37.18 11.93
CA PRO A 198 21.58 -36.78 13.34
C PRO A 198 21.11 -35.34 13.54
N PHE A 199 20.39 -35.11 14.64
CA PHE A 199 19.98 -33.76 15.07
C PHE A 199 21.21 -32.88 15.30
N GLY A 200 21.10 -31.59 14.99
CA GLY A 200 22.21 -30.63 15.00
C GLY A 200 22.99 -30.54 13.69
N SER A 201 22.91 -31.55 12.81
CA SER A 201 23.60 -31.59 11.51
C SER A 201 22.65 -31.59 10.31
N VAL A 202 21.42 -31.08 10.49
CA VAL A 202 20.42 -30.97 9.42
C VAL A 202 20.20 -29.50 9.08
N ASP A 203 20.42 -29.14 7.81
CA ASP A 203 20.20 -27.78 7.32
C ASP A 203 18.78 -27.67 6.74
N LEU A 204 18.04 -26.62 7.13
CA LEU A 204 16.68 -26.37 6.67
C LEU A 204 16.67 -25.24 5.64
N ARG A 205 16.07 -25.46 4.47
CA ARG A 205 16.00 -24.45 3.39
C ARG A 205 14.57 -24.23 2.94
N ARG A 206 14.14 -22.97 2.89
CA ARG A 206 12.87 -22.59 2.28
C ARG A 206 12.99 -22.68 0.76
N ILE A 207 12.07 -23.38 0.10
CA ILE A 207 12.00 -23.48 -1.35
C ILE A 207 10.95 -22.48 -1.86
N PRO A 208 11.31 -21.54 -2.74
CA PRO A 208 10.34 -20.62 -3.36
C PRO A 208 9.49 -21.33 -4.42
N ALA A 209 8.26 -20.86 -4.62
CA ALA A 209 7.42 -21.30 -5.72
C ALA A 209 8.11 -21.05 -7.08
N PRO A 210 8.09 -22.01 -8.02
CA PRO A 210 8.62 -21.80 -9.37
C PRO A 210 7.96 -20.61 -10.07
N LYS A 211 8.71 -19.93 -10.93
CA LYS A 211 8.19 -18.80 -11.72
C LYS A 211 6.97 -19.20 -12.57
N SER A 212 6.98 -20.41 -13.12
CA SER A 212 5.86 -20.99 -13.89
C SER A 212 4.57 -21.13 -13.07
N LEU A 213 4.66 -21.53 -11.79
CA LEU A 213 3.51 -21.59 -10.90
C LEU A 213 2.97 -20.20 -10.57
N ILE A 214 3.87 -19.23 -10.33
CA ILE A 214 3.50 -17.83 -10.11
C ILE A 214 2.79 -17.25 -11.33
N GLU A 215 3.33 -17.48 -12.53
CA GLU A 215 2.74 -17.02 -13.80
C GLU A 215 1.36 -17.62 -14.02
N PHE A 216 1.19 -18.93 -13.83
CA PHE A 216 -0.12 -19.58 -13.90
C PHE A 216 -1.13 -18.98 -12.93
N ALA A 217 -0.74 -18.78 -11.66
CA ALA A 217 -1.63 -18.26 -10.63
C ALA A 217 -2.03 -16.79 -10.87
N LEU A 218 -1.09 -15.95 -11.31
CA LEU A 218 -1.36 -14.56 -11.68
C LEU A 218 -2.29 -14.48 -12.90
N GLN A 219 -1.96 -15.21 -13.98
CA GLN A 219 -2.77 -15.23 -15.18
C GLN A 219 -4.20 -15.71 -14.90
N LEU A 220 -4.36 -16.75 -14.07
CA LEU A 220 -5.67 -17.23 -13.65
C LEU A 220 -6.46 -16.17 -12.88
N ARG A 221 -5.85 -15.56 -11.86
CA ARG A 221 -6.50 -14.52 -11.03
C ARG A 221 -6.94 -13.32 -11.87
N ASP A 222 -6.04 -12.81 -12.70
CA ASP A 222 -6.31 -11.64 -13.54
C ASP A 222 -7.39 -11.93 -14.57
N SER A 223 -7.36 -13.13 -15.17
CA SER A 223 -8.35 -13.54 -16.16
C SER A 223 -9.75 -13.72 -15.54
N LEU A 224 -9.85 -14.36 -14.37
CA LEU A 224 -11.13 -14.51 -13.66
C LEU A 224 -11.67 -13.16 -13.17
N ALA A 225 -10.82 -12.30 -12.58
CA ALA A 225 -11.23 -10.96 -12.16
C ALA A 225 -11.71 -10.11 -13.35
N THR A 226 -11.02 -10.21 -14.49
CA THR A 226 -11.42 -9.53 -15.73
C THR A 226 -12.77 -10.04 -16.25
N LEU A 227 -13.03 -11.35 -16.17
CA LEU A 227 -14.32 -11.92 -16.57
C LEU A 227 -15.46 -11.44 -15.66
N CYS A 228 -15.26 -11.42 -14.33
CA CYS A 228 -16.24 -10.89 -13.38
C CYS A 228 -16.60 -9.42 -13.67
N VAL A 229 -15.60 -8.60 -14.00
CA VAL A 229 -15.84 -7.19 -14.36
C VAL A 229 -16.58 -7.05 -15.69
N LYS A 230 -16.37 -7.96 -16.65
CA LYS A 230 -16.99 -7.90 -17.99
C LYS A 230 -18.40 -8.50 -18.04
N SER A 231 -18.71 -9.49 -17.19
CA SER A 231 -19.96 -10.25 -17.23
C SER A 231 -20.52 -10.45 -15.83
N ALA A 232 -21.71 -9.87 -15.58
CA ALA A 232 -22.44 -10.05 -14.33
C ALA A 232 -22.88 -11.50 -14.14
N ASP A 233 -23.35 -12.14 -15.21
CA ASP A 233 -23.79 -13.53 -15.19
C ASP A 233 -22.64 -14.47 -14.80
N PHE A 234 -21.45 -14.26 -15.37
CA PHE A 234 -20.27 -15.04 -14.99
C PHE A 234 -19.92 -14.82 -13.52
N CYS A 235 -19.92 -13.55 -13.05
CA CYS A 235 -19.56 -13.28 -11.68
C CYS A 235 -20.54 -13.89 -10.69
N ASN A 236 -21.84 -13.80 -10.94
CA ASN A 236 -22.89 -14.39 -10.11
C ASN A 236 -22.75 -15.92 -10.03
N GLU A 237 -22.46 -16.59 -11.14
CA GLU A 237 -22.20 -18.04 -11.12
C GLU A 237 -20.88 -18.38 -10.42
N TYR A 238 -19.86 -17.54 -10.56
CA TYR A 238 -18.55 -17.72 -9.95
C TYR A 238 -18.59 -17.54 -8.42
N THR A 239 -19.18 -16.45 -7.92
CA THR A 239 -19.32 -16.18 -6.48
C THR A 239 -20.41 -17.04 -5.83
N GLY A 240 -21.42 -17.45 -6.61
CA GLY A 240 -22.52 -18.31 -6.18
C GLY A 240 -22.18 -19.80 -6.08
N LEU A 241 -20.94 -20.21 -6.37
CA LEU A 241 -20.53 -21.59 -6.20
C LEU A 241 -20.69 -22.02 -4.73
N PRO A 242 -21.27 -23.21 -4.46
CA PRO A 242 -21.52 -23.65 -3.09
C PRO A 242 -20.24 -23.61 -2.24
N PRO A 243 -20.27 -23.06 -1.02
CA PRO A 243 -19.12 -23.09 -0.14
C PRO A 243 -18.77 -24.55 0.19
N VAL A 244 -17.48 -24.86 0.26
CA VAL A 244 -17.03 -26.20 0.59
C VAL A 244 -16.61 -26.21 2.06
N PRO A 245 -17.19 -27.09 2.89
CA PRO A 245 -16.72 -27.22 4.26
C PRO A 245 -15.26 -27.67 4.27
N TRP A 246 -14.58 -27.44 5.38
CA TRP A 246 -13.23 -27.95 5.57
C TRP A 246 -13.23 -29.48 5.44
N PHE A 247 -12.12 -30.04 4.98
CA PHE A 247 -11.98 -31.48 4.79
C PHE A 247 -10.55 -31.94 5.01
N ASN A 248 -10.40 -33.20 5.41
CA ASN A 248 -9.09 -33.82 5.54
C ASN A 248 -8.73 -34.53 4.23
N TYR A 249 -7.47 -34.89 4.07
CA TYR A 249 -7.01 -35.64 2.90
C TYR A 249 -6.01 -36.70 3.30
N LEU A 250 -5.87 -37.70 2.43
CA LEU A 250 -4.92 -38.80 2.61
C LEU A 250 -4.35 -39.22 1.26
N PRO A 251 -3.01 -39.25 1.10
CA PRO A 251 -2.38 -39.77 -0.09
C PRO A 251 -2.76 -41.23 -0.40
N PRO A 252 -3.04 -41.56 -1.67
CA PRO A 252 -3.45 -42.92 -2.08
C PRO A 252 -2.30 -43.95 -1.97
N SER A 253 -1.04 -43.52 -1.90
CA SER A 253 0.08 -44.43 -1.67
C SER A 253 0.05 -45.06 -0.28
N TRP A 254 -0.56 -44.39 0.71
CA TRP A 254 -0.58 -44.85 2.09
C TRP A 254 -1.73 -45.81 2.36
N SER A 255 -2.85 -45.71 1.67
CA SER A 255 -3.96 -46.66 1.82
C SER A 255 -3.59 -48.12 1.48
N ARG A 256 -2.53 -48.33 0.69
CA ARG A 256 -1.98 -49.66 0.37
C ARG A 256 -0.92 -50.15 1.36
N SER A 257 -0.41 -49.26 2.22
CA SER A 257 0.56 -49.64 3.24
C SER A 257 -0.17 -50.38 4.37
N LYS A 258 0.42 -51.45 4.90
CA LYS A 258 -0.18 -52.25 5.99
C LYS A 258 -0.24 -51.49 7.33
N THR A 259 -0.17 -50.16 7.34
CA THR A 259 -0.18 -49.31 8.54
C THR A 259 -1.57 -48.75 8.79
N PRO A 260 -2.27 -49.18 9.85
CA PRO A 260 -3.60 -48.65 10.16
C PRO A 260 -3.59 -47.27 10.83
N PHE A 261 -2.44 -46.80 11.33
CA PHE A 261 -2.38 -45.62 12.20
C PHE A 261 -1.30 -44.61 11.81
N LEU A 262 -1.62 -43.31 11.96
CA LEU A 262 -0.70 -42.19 11.93
C LEU A 262 -0.34 -41.77 13.35
N VAL A 263 0.94 -41.48 13.58
CA VAL A 263 1.47 -41.04 14.87
C VAL A 263 2.19 -39.69 14.78
N GLY A 264 2.06 -38.93 13.69
CA GLY A 264 2.53 -37.54 13.62
C GLY A 264 2.93 -37.08 12.22
N GLY A 265 2.89 -35.77 11.97
CA GLY A 265 3.23 -35.17 10.67
C GLY A 265 4.32 -34.10 10.71
N ASN A 266 4.68 -33.65 11.91
CA ASN A 266 5.71 -32.64 12.10
C ASN A 266 7.07 -33.30 12.28
N LEU A 267 7.96 -33.13 11.30
CA LEU A 267 9.31 -33.72 11.29
C LEU A 267 10.22 -33.13 12.37
N LEU A 268 9.83 -32.00 12.97
CA LEU A 268 10.53 -31.37 14.09
C LEU A 268 10.09 -31.93 15.46
N CYS A 269 9.16 -32.87 15.49
CA CYS A 269 8.51 -33.39 16.69
C CYS A 269 8.58 -34.92 16.77
N ASN A 270 8.39 -35.45 17.97
CA ASN A 270 8.27 -36.90 18.17
C ASN A 270 6.84 -37.37 17.83
N ASP A 271 6.61 -38.68 17.96
CA ASP A 271 5.30 -39.27 17.81
C ASP A 271 4.28 -38.75 18.83
N VAL A 272 3.02 -38.68 18.39
CA VAL A 272 1.83 -38.34 19.16
C VAL A 272 0.90 -39.55 19.22
N THR A 273 -0.20 -39.43 19.96
CA THR A 273 -1.23 -40.48 20.05
C THR A 273 -1.70 -40.93 18.65
N SER A 274 -1.74 -42.24 18.45
CA SER A 274 -2.12 -42.86 17.18
C SER A 274 -3.53 -42.47 16.75
N SER A 275 -3.70 -42.14 15.48
CA SER A 275 -5.00 -41.91 14.83
C SER A 275 -5.19 -42.83 13.63
N PRO A 276 -6.40 -43.35 13.42
CA PRO A 276 -6.71 -44.11 12.21
C PRO A 276 -6.58 -43.22 10.95
N PHE A 277 -6.29 -43.86 9.81
CA PHE A 277 -6.13 -43.18 8.51
C PHE A 277 -7.40 -42.49 8.04
N GLU A 278 -8.55 -43.02 8.44
CA GLU A 278 -9.89 -42.49 8.19
C GLU A 278 -10.10 -41.10 8.79
N SER A 279 -9.25 -40.67 9.73
CA SER A 279 -9.28 -39.30 10.26
C SER A 279 -8.48 -38.30 9.41
N GLY A 280 -7.68 -38.78 8.45
CA GLY A 280 -6.79 -37.98 7.62
C GLY A 280 -5.42 -37.72 8.25
N MET A 281 -4.56 -37.03 7.50
CA MET A 281 -3.19 -36.74 7.94
C MET A 281 -3.14 -35.95 9.24
N ARG A 282 -2.12 -36.15 10.07
CA ARG A 282 -1.83 -35.24 11.20
C ARG A 282 -1.22 -33.94 10.67
N PHE A 283 -1.27 -32.87 11.47
CA PHE A 283 -0.63 -31.61 11.10
C PHE A 283 0.82 -31.80 10.62
N LEU A 284 1.11 -31.20 9.47
CA LEU A 284 2.43 -31.20 8.85
C LEU A 284 3.40 -30.28 9.61
N THR A 285 4.68 -30.34 9.24
CA THR A 285 5.71 -29.44 9.75
C THR A 285 5.34 -27.98 9.46
N GLY A 286 5.63 -27.02 10.33
CA GLY A 286 5.35 -25.62 10.04
C GLY A 286 5.90 -24.67 11.09
N ALA A 287 5.96 -23.38 10.75
CA ALA A 287 6.49 -22.36 11.65
C ALA A 287 5.68 -22.27 12.94
N MET A 288 4.35 -22.31 12.84
CA MET A 288 3.41 -22.26 13.97
C MET A 288 2.92 -23.65 14.41
N ALA A 289 3.49 -24.74 13.87
CA ALA A 289 3.05 -26.10 14.19
C ALA A 289 3.66 -26.58 15.52
N ALA A 290 2.85 -26.62 16.57
CA ALA A 290 3.26 -27.08 17.89
C ALA A 290 3.48 -28.60 17.96
N CYS A 291 4.51 -29.04 18.68
CA CYS A 291 4.69 -30.45 19.02
C CYS A 291 3.59 -30.93 19.97
N GLY A 292 3.21 -32.20 19.89
CA GLY A 292 2.17 -32.79 20.75
C GLY A 292 0.73 -32.53 20.26
N SER A 293 0.55 -31.74 19.20
CA SER A 293 -0.76 -31.54 18.59
C SER A 293 -1.32 -32.84 18.01
N THR A 294 -2.55 -33.18 18.37
CA THR A 294 -3.31 -34.33 17.85
C THR A 294 -4.35 -33.91 16.82
N LEU A 295 -4.23 -32.69 16.28
CA LEU A 295 -5.09 -32.16 15.23
C LEU A 295 -4.66 -32.69 13.85
N ASN A 296 -5.61 -32.70 12.92
CA ASN A 296 -5.44 -33.19 11.57
C ASN A 296 -5.16 -32.05 10.60
N GLU A 297 -4.51 -32.40 9.50
CA GLU A 297 -4.23 -31.52 8.37
C GLU A 297 -5.51 -31.28 7.58
N GLN A 298 -6.03 -30.06 7.68
CA GLN A 298 -7.29 -29.65 7.06
C GLN A 298 -7.06 -28.72 5.89
N ILE A 299 -7.88 -28.88 4.85
CA ILE A 299 -8.01 -27.95 3.74
C ILE A 299 -9.27 -27.11 3.98
N THR A 300 -9.12 -25.79 3.86
CA THR A 300 -10.23 -24.84 3.87
C THR A 300 -10.31 -24.18 2.50
N LEU A 301 -11.25 -24.62 1.68
CA LEU A 301 -11.51 -23.97 0.38
C LEU A 301 -12.56 -22.90 0.57
N ASP A 302 -12.29 -21.72 0.02
CA ASP A 302 -13.28 -20.67 -0.18
C ASP A 302 -14.08 -20.34 1.08
N SER A 303 -13.37 -19.94 2.13
CA SER A 303 -13.98 -19.22 3.25
C SER A 303 -14.81 -18.05 2.71
N VAL A 304 -15.82 -17.58 3.47
CA VAL A 304 -16.79 -16.55 3.04
C VAL A 304 -16.14 -15.25 2.49
N ALA A 305 -14.84 -15.02 2.77
CA ALA A 305 -14.06 -13.89 2.27
C ALA A 305 -13.15 -14.18 1.05
N SER A 306 -13.09 -15.42 0.54
CA SER A 306 -12.16 -15.86 -0.52
C SER A 306 -12.89 -16.43 -1.74
N LEU A 307 -12.59 -15.87 -2.92
CA LEU A 307 -13.15 -16.31 -4.21
C LEU A 307 -12.72 -17.75 -4.56
N PRO A 308 -13.54 -18.54 -5.31
CA PRO A 308 -13.29 -19.94 -5.68
C PRO A 308 -12.12 -20.22 -6.64
N THR A 309 -11.11 -19.36 -6.65
CA THR A 309 -9.93 -19.44 -7.53
C THR A 309 -9.15 -20.73 -7.33
N THR A 310 -8.99 -21.20 -6.08
CA THR A 310 -8.21 -22.41 -5.77
C THR A 310 -8.84 -23.66 -6.42
N ARG A 311 -10.18 -23.76 -6.42
CA ARG A 311 -10.88 -24.87 -7.09
C ARG A 311 -10.66 -24.85 -8.60
N PHE A 312 -10.65 -23.66 -9.20
CA PHE A 312 -10.45 -23.47 -10.64
C PHE A 312 -9.02 -23.86 -11.01
N ALA A 313 -8.04 -23.42 -10.22
CA ALA A 313 -6.65 -23.82 -10.38
C ALA A 313 -6.49 -25.34 -10.33
N ALA A 314 -7.13 -25.99 -9.35
CA ALA A 314 -7.09 -27.45 -9.20
C ALA A 314 -7.72 -28.20 -10.37
N ALA A 315 -8.90 -27.77 -10.84
CA ALA A 315 -9.58 -28.39 -11.97
C ALA A 315 -8.80 -28.22 -13.29
N LEU A 316 -8.25 -27.03 -13.54
CA LEU A 316 -7.44 -26.73 -14.72
C LEU A 316 -6.14 -27.52 -14.69
N GLY A 317 -5.41 -27.47 -13.57
CA GLY A 317 -4.12 -28.12 -13.42
C GLY A 317 -4.20 -29.63 -13.47
N ALA A 318 -5.20 -30.24 -12.85
CA ALA A 318 -5.43 -31.68 -12.92
C ALA A 318 -5.98 -32.15 -14.28
N GLY A 319 -6.18 -31.26 -15.25
CA GLY A 319 -6.66 -31.61 -16.59
C GLY A 319 -8.11 -32.09 -16.65
N LEU A 320 -8.93 -31.68 -15.67
CA LEU A 320 -10.33 -32.10 -15.52
C LEU A 320 -11.29 -31.26 -16.36
N VAL A 321 -10.88 -30.06 -16.79
CA VAL A 321 -11.71 -29.15 -17.59
C VAL A 321 -11.70 -29.59 -19.06
N ARG A 322 -12.64 -30.50 -19.40
CA ARG A 322 -12.85 -31.03 -20.75
C ARG A 322 -14.27 -31.60 -20.93
N VAL A 323 -14.76 -31.63 -22.16
CA VAL A 323 -16.15 -32.05 -22.49
C VAL A 323 -16.45 -33.51 -22.11
N ASN A 324 -15.45 -34.40 -22.17
CA ASN A 324 -15.61 -35.83 -21.93
C ASN A 324 -15.10 -36.28 -20.54
N LEU A 325 -15.27 -35.47 -19.50
CA LEU A 325 -14.89 -35.89 -18.14
C LEU A 325 -15.83 -37.01 -17.67
N SER A 326 -15.30 -38.21 -17.44
CA SER A 326 -16.13 -39.33 -16.98
C SER A 326 -16.41 -39.24 -15.47
N ILE A 327 -17.58 -39.72 -15.05
CA ILE A 327 -17.94 -39.82 -13.63
C ILE A 327 -16.94 -40.73 -12.89
N GLN A 328 -16.46 -41.79 -13.55
CA GLN A 328 -15.49 -42.73 -13.00
C GLN A 328 -14.17 -42.06 -12.65
N GLU A 329 -13.67 -41.15 -13.50
CA GLU A 329 -12.43 -40.40 -13.22
C GLU A 329 -12.58 -39.54 -11.96
N THR A 330 -13.68 -38.82 -11.83
CA THR A 330 -13.98 -38.04 -10.61
C THR A 330 -14.14 -38.95 -9.38
N ASP A 331 -14.73 -40.13 -9.52
CA ASP A 331 -14.88 -41.10 -8.44
C ASP A 331 -13.53 -41.64 -7.95
N THR A 332 -12.48 -41.67 -8.79
CA THR A 332 -11.12 -42.05 -8.35
C THR A 332 -10.44 -41.01 -7.47
N ILE A 333 -10.89 -39.76 -7.52
CA ILE A 333 -10.36 -38.65 -6.70
C ILE A 333 -10.97 -38.69 -5.30
N CYS A 334 -12.24 -39.12 -5.18
CA CYS A 334 -12.99 -39.14 -3.91
C CYS A 334 -12.22 -39.78 -2.73
N PRO A 335 -11.56 -40.94 -2.86
CA PRO A 335 -10.85 -41.57 -1.73
C PRO A 335 -9.65 -40.78 -1.20
N THR A 336 -9.14 -39.81 -1.96
CA THR A 336 -8.04 -38.93 -1.51
C THR A 336 -8.51 -37.85 -0.55
N MET A 337 -9.82 -37.62 -0.49
CA MET A 337 -10.46 -36.62 0.36
C MET A 337 -11.35 -37.32 1.37
N ILE A 338 -11.17 -36.96 2.64
CA ILE A 338 -11.97 -37.47 3.74
C ILE A 338 -12.97 -36.36 4.07
N LEU A 339 -14.16 -36.54 3.51
CA LEU A 339 -15.30 -35.65 3.64
C LEU A 339 -16.39 -36.39 4.42
N ASP A 340 -17.06 -35.71 5.35
CA ASP A 340 -18.15 -36.28 6.14
C ASP A 340 -19.36 -36.74 5.29
N ASN A 341 -19.42 -36.38 4.00
CA ASN A 341 -20.46 -36.79 3.07
C ASN A 341 -19.89 -37.15 1.68
N VAL A 342 -20.06 -38.39 1.22
CA VAL A 342 -19.49 -38.92 -0.05
C VAL A 342 -19.99 -38.18 -1.32
N SER A 343 -21.09 -37.43 -1.20
CA SER A 343 -21.60 -36.58 -2.29
C SER A 343 -20.78 -35.30 -2.55
N SER A 344 -19.79 -34.98 -1.71
CA SER A 344 -19.11 -33.68 -1.67
C SER A 344 -17.96 -33.48 -2.67
N THR A 345 -17.23 -34.54 -3.07
CA THR A 345 -16.15 -34.40 -4.07
C THR A 345 -16.69 -34.01 -5.44
N LYS A 346 -17.86 -34.53 -5.81
CA LYS A 346 -18.57 -34.15 -7.05
C LYS A 346 -18.99 -32.68 -7.01
N SER A 347 -19.51 -32.20 -5.88
CA SER A 347 -19.84 -30.78 -5.70
C SER A 347 -18.62 -29.86 -5.68
N LEU A 348 -17.42 -30.39 -5.40
CA LEU A 348 -16.19 -29.62 -5.43
C LEU A 348 -15.67 -29.42 -6.86
N ILE A 349 -15.73 -30.45 -7.70
CA ILE A 349 -15.12 -30.46 -9.05
C ILE A 349 -16.10 -30.00 -10.13
N PHE A 350 -17.31 -30.58 -10.17
CA PHE A 350 -18.21 -30.41 -11.31
C PHE A 350 -18.65 -28.95 -11.52
N PRO A 351 -19.06 -28.18 -10.51
CA PRO A 351 -19.49 -26.79 -10.72
C PRO A 351 -18.40 -25.92 -11.35
N ALA A 352 -17.15 -26.05 -10.89
CA ALA A 352 -16.02 -25.32 -11.46
C ALA A 352 -15.73 -25.74 -12.91
N VAL A 353 -15.77 -27.04 -13.20
CA VAL A 353 -15.57 -27.57 -14.57
C VAL A 353 -16.67 -27.09 -15.51
N GLN A 354 -17.94 -27.15 -15.09
CA GLN A 354 -19.08 -26.73 -15.90
C GLN A 354 -19.01 -25.23 -16.21
N LEU A 355 -18.69 -24.39 -15.22
CA LEU A 355 -18.55 -22.95 -15.44
C LEU A 355 -17.41 -22.63 -16.43
N LEU A 356 -16.26 -23.31 -16.29
CA LEU A 356 -15.11 -23.13 -17.18
C LEU A 356 -15.35 -23.61 -18.62
N LEU A 357 -16.27 -24.55 -18.83
CA LEU A 357 -16.66 -25.05 -20.15
C LEU A 357 -17.82 -24.25 -20.76
N ASN A 358 -18.48 -23.40 -19.99
CA ASN A 358 -19.66 -22.69 -20.44
C ASN A 358 -19.30 -21.59 -21.47
N LYS A 359 -19.54 -21.88 -22.76
CA LYS A 359 -19.23 -20.99 -23.88
C LYS A 359 -20.08 -19.73 -23.93
N SER A 360 -21.23 -19.67 -23.27
CA SER A 360 -21.99 -18.43 -23.17
C SER A 360 -21.34 -17.43 -22.21
N LEU A 361 -20.71 -17.92 -21.14
CA LEU A 361 -20.07 -17.09 -20.11
C LEU A 361 -18.59 -16.83 -20.38
N ILE A 362 -17.90 -17.79 -21.01
CA ILE A 362 -16.50 -17.67 -21.44
C ILE A 362 -16.45 -17.86 -22.97
N PRO A 363 -16.61 -16.77 -23.75
CA PRO A 363 -16.63 -16.83 -25.21
C PRO A 363 -15.28 -17.23 -25.82
N ASP A 364 -14.17 -16.86 -25.16
CA ASP A 364 -12.82 -17.13 -25.67
C ASP A 364 -12.50 -18.64 -25.62
N SER A 365 -12.35 -19.24 -26.80
CA SER A 365 -12.00 -20.66 -26.93
C SER A 365 -10.59 -20.98 -26.45
N ASN A 366 -9.67 -20.01 -26.41
CA ASN A 366 -8.29 -20.19 -25.99
C ASN A 366 -8.08 -20.06 -24.48
N PHE A 367 -9.10 -19.61 -23.73
CA PHE A 367 -9.03 -19.38 -22.29
C PHE A 367 -8.55 -20.63 -21.52
N VAL A 368 -9.29 -21.74 -21.64
CA VAL A 368 -8.98 -23.00 -20.94
C VAL A 368 -7.66 -23.63 -21.45
N PRO A 369 -7.44 -23.79 -22.78
CA PRO A 369 -6.19 -24.37 -23.29
C PRO A 369 -4.93 -23.60 -22.86
N THR A 370 -4.98 -22.27 -22.84
CA THR A 370 -3.84 -21.44 -22.42
C THR A 370 -3.49 -21.68 -20.96
N LEU A 371 -4.48 -21.63 -20.07
CA LEU A 371 -4.28 -21.87 -18.65
C LEU A 371 -3.83 -23.31 -18.35
N GLN A 372 -4.39 -24.30 -19.05
CA GLN A 372 -3.93 -25.70 -18.95
C GLN A 372 -2.49 -25.88 -19.43
N SER A 373 -2.06 -25.13 -20.46
CA SER A 373 -0.66 -25.16 -20.93
C SER A 373 0.29 -24.60 -19.88
N LEU A 374 -0.04 -23.45 -19.28
CA LEU A 374 0.74 -22.87 -18.18
C LEU A 374 0.80 -23.83 -16.99
N ALA A 375 -0.33 -24.47 -16.65
CA ALA A 375 -0.38 -25.45 -15.57
C ALA A 375 0.51 -26.67 -15.84
N LYS A 376 0.58 -27.17 -17.08
CA LYS A 376 1.50 -28.27 -17.44
C LYS A 376 2.97 -27.91 -17.22
N THR A 377 3.37 -26.70 -17.63
CA THR A 377 4.74 -26.20 -17.40
C THR A 377 5.03 -26.09 -15.90
N ALA A 378 4.09 -25.51 -15.14
CA ALA A 378 4.22 -25.40 -13.69
C ALA A 378 4.29 -26.78 -13.00
N GLN A 379 3.49 -27.75 -13.42
CA GLN A 379 3.54 -29.12 -12.89
C GLN A 379 4.90 -29.76 -13.16
N TYR A 380 5.44 -29.62 -14.37
CA TYR A 380 6.77 -30.14 -14.71
C TYR A 380 7.87 -29.57 -13.78
N ASP A 381 7.88 -28.25 -13.58
CA ASP A 381 8.84 -27.60 -12.70
C ASP A 381 8.66 -28.00 -11.23
N MET A 382 7.42 -28.16 -10.76
CA MET A 382 7.14 -28.63 -9.40
C MET A 382 7.51 -30.10 -9.18
N THR A 383 7.35 -30.97 -10.18
CA THR A 383 7.79 -32.37 -10.11
C THR A 383 9.32 -32.45 -9.96
N ASN A 384 10.08 -31.57 -10.63
CA ASN A 384 11.55 -31.50 -10.50
C ASN A 384 12.03 -31.06 -9.10
N LEU A 385 11.16 -30.45 -8.29
CA LEU A 385 11.48 -30.07 -6.91
C LEU A 385 11.27 -31.22 -5.91
N GLU A 386 10.71 -32.36 -6.35
CA GLU A 386 10.46 -33.55 -5.53
C GLU A 386 9.71 -33.22 -4.22
N ILE A 387 8.68 -32.39 -4.32
CA ILE A 387 7.90 -31.92 -3.16
C ILE A 387 7.01 -33.05 -2.65
N GLU A 388 7.03 -33.28 -1.35
CA GLU A 388 6.33 -34.36 -0.68
C GLU A 388 5.43 -33.89 0.45
N VAL A 389 4.45 -34.71 0.79
CA VAL A 389 3.86 -34.76 2.12
C VAL A 389 4.41 -35.98 2.85
N ALA A 390 4.70 -35.83 4.15
CA ALA A 390 5.31 -36.88 4.95
C ALA A 390 4.64 -37.01 6.32
N GLN A 391 4.57 -38.24 6.82
CA GLN A 391 4.03 -38.58 8.14
C GLN A 391 4.82 -39.74 8.76
N TYR A 392 4.70 -39.90 10.07
CA TYR A 392 5.07 -41.11 10.78
C TYR A 392 3.84 -42.00 10.90
N GLY A 393 3.92 -43.20 10.33
CA GLY A 393 2.92 -44.26 10.46
C GLY A 393 3.32 -45.26 11.53
N LYS A 394 2.36 -46.02 12.05
CA LYS A 394 2.60 -47.14 12.96
C LYS A 394 1.98 -48.41 12.37
N ASP A 395 2.81 -49.44 12.22
CA ASP A 395 2.37 -50.74 11.74
C ASP A 395 1.60 -51.51 12.85
N PRO A 396 0.91 -52.63 12.51
CA PRO A 396 0.19 -53.44 13.50
C PRO A 396 1.10 -54.07 14.55
N ASN A 397 2.40 -54.20 14.28
CA ASN A 397 3.40 -54.72 15.21
C ASN A 397 3.93 -53.64 16.15
N GLY A 398 3.54 -52.38 15.94
CA GLY A 398 3.94 -51.22 16.72
C GLY A 398 5.20 -50.50 16.22
N ASN A 399 5.80 -50.91 15.09
CA ASN A 399 6.95 -50.24 14.50
C ASN A 399 6.52 -48.93 13.84
N ILE A 400 7.33 -47.88 14.02
CA ILE A 400 7.10 -46.60 13.35
C ILE A 400 7.78 -46.62 11.98
N LEU A 401 7.04 -46.17 10.96
CA LEU A 401 7.47 -46.12 9.57
C LEU A 401 7.43 -44.69 9.06
N PHE A 402 8.34 -44.35 8.14
CA PHE A 402 8.34 -43.05 7.49
C PHE A 402 7.52 -43.09 6.20
N LEU A 403 6.32 -42.52 6.25
CA LEU A 403 5.40 -42.46 5.12
C LEU A 403 5.68 -41.19 4.31
N ARG A 404 5.89 -41.35 3.00
CA ARG A 404 6.21 -40.27 2.06
C ARG A 404 5.29 -40.36 0.84
N HIS A 405 4.93 -39.23 0.26
CA HIS A 405 4.18 -39.15 -1.00
C HIS A 405 4.54 -37.89 -1.75
N GLN A 406 5.01 -38.01 -2.99
CA GLN A 406 5.25 -36.86 -3.85
C GLN A 406 3.91 -36.28 -4.31
N ILE A 407 3.74 -34.96 -4.20
CA ILE A 407 2.44 -34.34 -4.50
C ILE A 407 2.04 -34.52 -5.97
N PHE A 408 3.01 -34.56 -6.89
CA PHE A 408 2.78 -34.83 -8.32
C PHE A 408 3.37 -36.18 -8.76
N ASP A 409 3.07 -37.24 -8.01
CA ASP A 409 3.46 -38.60 -8.39
C ASP A 409 2.69 -39.08 -9.64
N PRO A 410 3.37 -39.47 -10.74
CA PRO A 410 2.70 -39.96 -11.94
C PRO A 410 2.00 -41.32 -11.75
N VAL A 411 2.35 -42.09 -10.71
CA VAL A 411 1.70 -43.37 -10.37
C VAL A 411 0.29 -43.14 -9.80
N TYR A 412 0.04 -41.97 -9.20
CA TYR A 412 -1.20 -41.63 -8.52
C TYR A 412 -1.84 -40.33 -9.04
N PRO A 413 -2.29 -40.29 -10.31
CA PRO A 413 -2.91 -39.09 -10.90
C PRO A 413 -4.19 -38.65 -10.19
N SER A 414 -4.85 -39.55 -9.46
CA SER A 414 -6.03 -39.21 -8.64
C SER A 414 -5.73 -38.21 -7.52
N PHE A 415 -4.47 -38.07 -7.10
CA PHE A 415 -4.03 -37.09 -6.10
C PHE A 415 -3.71 -35.71 -6.71
N HIS A 416 -3.56 -35.59 -8.03
CA HIS A 416 -3.11 -34.33 -8.67
C HIS A 416 -4.08 -33.17 -8.41
N PHE A 417 -5.37 -33.42 -8.27
CA PHE A 417 -6.33 -32.38 -7.90
C PHE A 417 -6.03 -31.80 -6.51
N MET A 418 -5.74 -32.66 -5.51
CA MET A 418 -5.31 -32.23 -4.18
C MET A 418 -3.93 -31.53 -4.25
N ALA A 419 -3.01 -32.07 -5.04
CA ALA A 419 -1.69 -31.48 -5.23
C ALA A 419 -1.75 -30.05 -5.78
N TRP A 420 -2.69 -29.76 -6.67
CA TRP A 420 -2.90 -28.41 -7.19
C TRP A 420 -3.54 -27.46 -6.18
N ILE A 421 -4.40 -27.95 -5.28
CA ILE A 421 -4.87 -27.15 -4.13
C ILE A 421 -3.66 -26.75 -3.27
N LEU A 422 -2.83 -27.73 -2.91
CA LEU A 422 -1.61 -27.54 -2.13
C LEU A 422 -0.61 -26.59 -2.80
N ALA A 423 -0.40 -26.72 -4.11
CA ALA A 423 0.45 -25.83 -4.90
C ALA A 423 -0.12 -24.39 -4.94
N PHE A 424 -1.44 -24.23 -5.03
CA PHE A 424 -2.05 -22.92 -5.04
C PHE A 424 -2.00 -22.25 -3.64
N GLU A 425 -2.10 -23.03 -2.57
CA GLU A 425 -1.86 -22.54 -1.21
C GLU A 425 -0.39 -22.13 -1.00
N TRP A 426 0.55 -22.84 -1.63
CA TRP A 426 1.98 -22.46 -1.60
C TRP A 426 2.26 -21.15 -2.34
N VAL A 427 1.76 -20.98 -3.57
CA VAL A 427 1.97 -19.73 -4.33
C VAL A 427 1.22 -18.54 -3.71
N SER A 428 0.15 -18.81 -2.96
CA SER A 428 -0.58 -17.81 -2.17
C SER A 428 0.10 -17.47 -0.85
N ALA A 429 1.25 -18.08 -0.55
CA ALA A 429 1.98 -17.97 0.72
C ALA A 429 1.17 -18.39 1.96
N LEU A 430 0.12 -19.21 1.78
CA LEU A 430 -0.58 -19.87 2.88
C LEU A 430 0.26 -21.03 3.41
N ARG A 431 0.96 -21.74 2.52
CA ARG A 431 1.92 -22.80 2.86
C ARG A 431 3.32 -22.45 2.40
N GLU A 432 4.30 -23.10 3.02
CA GLU A 432 5.69 -23.05 2.63
C GLU A 432 6.16 -24.44 2.20
N VAL A 433 7.29 -24.48 1.50
CA VAL A 433 8.00 -25.73 1.19
C VAL A 433 9.37 -25.67 1.85
N ILE A 434 9.69 -26.71 2.61
CA ILE A 434 10.89 -26.79 3.45
C ILE A 434 11.70 -28.01 3.03
N SER A 435 12.95 -27.80 2.64
CA SER A 435 13.92 -28.85 2.35
C SER A 435 14.77 -29.14 3.58
N PHE A 436 14.69 -30.36 4.09
CA PHE A 436 15.53 -30.93 5.13
C PHE A 436 16.73 -31.60 4.48
N GLN A 437 17.94 -31.13 4.80
CA GLN A 437 19.17 -31.63 4.20
C GLN A 437 20.11 -32.13 5.31
N GLY A 438 20.05 -33.44 5.59
CA GLY A 438 20.86 -34.08 6.60
C GLY A 438 22.10 -34.78 6.04
N ASP A 439 22.83 -35.45 6.93
CA ASP A 439 24.05 -36.20 6.61
C ASP A 439 23.76 -37.53 5.89
N ILE A 440 22.57 -38.12 6.09
CA ILE A 440 22.17 -39.40 5.48
C ILE A 440 21.28 -39.19 4.26
N GLY A 441 20.25 -38.36 4.41
CA GLY A 441 19.22 -38.16 3.39
C GLY A 441 18.66 -36.75 3.39
N SER A 442 17.84 -36.47 2.38
CA SER A 442 17.10 -35.22 2.27
C SER A 442 15.64 -35.47 1.92
N ILE A 443 14.78 -34.56 2.36
CA ILE A 443 13.36 -34.56 2.02
C ILE A 443 12.87 -33.11 1.85
N THR A 444 12.07 -32.86 0.82
CA THR A 444 11.44 -31.56 0.59
C THR A 444 9.95 -31.69 0.88
N VAL A 445 9.48 -31.08 1.96
CA VAL A 445 8.10 -31.24 2.43
C VAL A 445 7.30 -29.96 2.39
N MET A 446 6.00 -30.09 2.15
CA MET A 446 5.07 -28.98 2.32
C MET A 446 4.75 -28.75 3.80
N SER A 447 4.59 -27.48 4.18
CA SER A 447 4.25 -27.11 5.54
C SER A 447 2.74 -27.15 5.80
N SER A 448 2.37 -27.17 7.08
CA SER A 448 1.03 -26.77 7.55
C SER A 448 0.71 -25.33 7.11
N PRO A 449 -0.58 -24.96 6.97
CA PRO A 449 -0.98 -23.62 6.54
C PRO A 449 -0.76 -22.61 7.67
N ASN A 450 -0.32 -21.40 7.30
CA ASN A 450 -0.21 -20.24 8.16
C ASN A 450 -1.20 -19.18 7.68
N TYR A 451 -2.28 -18.99 8.44
CA TYR A 451 -3.33 -18.03 8.09
C TYR A 451 -2.86 -16.60 8.35
N SER A 452 -3.22 -15.68 7.44
CA SER A 452 -2.98 -14.25 7.61
C SER A 452 -3.78 -13.69 8.78
N VAL A 453 -3.21 -12.70 9.47
CA VAL A 453 -3.92 -11.92 10.49
C VAL A 453 -4.45 -10.66 9.83
N ASP A 454 -5.76 -10.47 9.87
CA ASP A 454 -6.38 -9.23 9.39
C ASP A 454 -6.20 -8.12 10.43
N SER A 455 -5.88 -6.92 9.95
CA SER A 455 -5.77 -5.72 10.77
C SER A 455 -6.50 -4.56 10.10
N LEU A 456 -7.12 -3.71 10.91
CA LEU A 456 -7.78 -2.50 10.42
C LEU A 456 -6.74 -1.44 10.06
N VAL A 457 -7.02 -0.67 9.00
CA VAL A 457 -6.19 0.48 8.61
C VAL A 457 -6.14 1.48 9.76
N ASN A 458 -4.95 1.98 10.08
CA ASN A 458 -4.78 3.00 11.10
C ASN A 458 -5.33 4.35 10.61
N PRO A 459 -6.41 4.89 11.19
CA PRO A 459 -7.01 6.13 10.71
C PRO A 459 -6.10 7.36 10.92
N LEU A 460 -5.09 7.26 11.78
CA LEU A 460 -4.12 8.33 12.03
C LEU A 460 -3.11 8.49 10.89
N GLU A 461 -2.94 7.49 10.02
CA GLU A 461 -2.07 7.59 8.85
C GLU A 461 -2.69 8.43 7.73
N ILE A 462 -4.01 8.63 7.74
CA ILE A 462 -4.71 9.40 6.71
C ILE A 462 -4.57 10.91 7.02
N PRO A 463 -3.88 11.70 6.18
CA PRO A 463 -3.57 13.10 6.47
C PRO A 463 -4.79 14.02 6.25
N VAL A 464 -5.74 14.02 7.20
CA VAL A 464 -6.98 14.82 7.12
C VAL A 464 -6.84 16.26 7.64
N ASN A 465 -5.75 16.58 8.34
CA ASN A 465 -5.60 17.85 9.06
C ASN A 465 -5.60 19.07 8.12
N VAL A 466 -4.73 19.08 7.11
CA VAL A 466 -4.61 20.20 6.16
C VAL A 466 -5.91 20.37 5.36
N ALA A 467 -6.49 19.27 4.89
CA ALA A 467 -7.78 19.28 4.21
C ALA A 467 -8.90 19.89 5.07
N ARG A 468 -8.93 19.57 6.37
CA ARG A 468 -9.90 20.13 7.32
C ARG A 468 -9.70 21.65 7.51
N TYR A 469 -8.47 22.13 7.70
CA TYR A 469 -8.20 23.58 7.82
C TYR A 469 -8.59 24.35 6.56
N THR A 470 -8.16 23.89 5.39
CA THR A 470 -8.49 24.54 4.11
C THR A 470 -9.99 24.53 3.82
N ARG A 471 -10.71 23.46 4.21
CA ARG A 471 -12.18 23.41 4.15
C ARG A 471 -12.82 24.50 5.00
N TYR A 472 -12.36 24.71 6.24
CA TYR A 472 -12.88 25.79 7.08
C TYR A 472 -12.61 27.17 6.50
N VAL A 473 -11.43 27.39 5.90
CA VAL A 473 -11.14 28.64 5.18
C VAL A 473 -12.11 28.83 4.01
N CYS A 474 -12.35 27.81 3.19
CA CYS A 474 -13.32 27.90 2.11
C CYS A 474 -14.74 28.19 2.62
N LEU A 475 -15.17 27.55 3.71
CA LEU A 475 -16.46 27.84 4.33
C LEU A 475 -16.55 29.28 4.82
N TYR A 476 -15.53 29.77 5.52
CA TYR A 476 -15.45 31.17 5.97
C TYR A 476 -15.60 32.15 4.81
N VAL A 477 -14.81 31.96 3.73
CA VAL A 477 -14.88 32.81 2.53
C VAL A 477 -16.30 32.82 1.97
N THR A 478 -16.92 31.64 1.80
CA THR A 478 -18.29 31.52 1.29
C THR A 478 -19.30 32.23 2.20
N CYS A 479 -19.22 32.03 3.52
CA CYS A 479 -20.12 32.66 4.47
C CYS A 479 -20.03 34.19 4.43
N ILE A 480 -18.82 34.76 4.39
CA ILE A 480 -18.65 36.22 4.31
C ILE A 480 -19.18 36.78 3.00
N VAL A 481 -18.93 36.12 1.85
CA VAL A 481 -19.51 36.56 0.57
C VAL A 481 -21.04 36.55 0.62
N ILE A 482 -21.66 35.51 1.19
CA ILE A 482 -23.11 35.44 1.38
C ILE A 482 -23.62 36.55 2.30
N CYS A 483 -22.95 36.80 3.43
CA CYS A 483 -23.32 37.87 4.36
C CYS A 483 -23.30 39.23 3.67
N VAL A 484 -22.24 39.54 2.92
CA VAL A 484 -22.11 40.81 2.21
C VAL A 484 -23.13 40.91 1.08
N ALA A 485 -23.35 39.86 0.30
CA ALA A 485 -24.40 39.84 -0.72
C ALA A 485 -25.80 40.06 -0.15
N THR A 486 -26.07 39.50 1.04
CA THR A 486 -27.33 39.73 1.77
C THR A 486 -27.46 41.20 2.19
N LEU A 487 -26.40 41.80 2.74
CA LEU A 487 -26.38 43.22 3.09
C LEU A 487 -26.59 44.13 1.87
N VAL A 488 -25.89 43.86 0.76
CA VAL A 488 -26.04 44.56 -0.52
C VAL A 488 -27.51 44.49 -1.00
N THR A 489 -28.14 43.32 -0.90
CA THR A 489 -29.55 43.12 -1.27
C THR A 489 -30.49 43.94 -0.37
N ILE A 490 -30.22 43.99 0.94
CA ILE A 490 -30.98 44.80 1.89
C ILE A 490 -30.89 46.30 1.52
N TYR A 491 -29.69 46.81 1.24
CA TYR A 491 -29.52 48.21 0.80
C TYR A 491 -30.15 48.49 -0.56
N LEU A 492 -30.15 47.53 -1.48
CA LEU A 492 -30.83 47.65 -2.76
C LEU A 492 -32.35 47.82 -2.58
N ILE A 493 -32.95 47.05 -1.66
CA ILE A 493 -34.38 47.15 -1.32
C ILE A 493 -34.67 48.49 -0.64
N PHE A 494 -33.90 48.88 0.37
CA PHE A 494 -34.10 50.15 1.08
C PHE A 494 -33.96 51.37 0.16
N ASN A 495 -33.05 51.31 -0.82
CA ASN A 495 -32.85 52.37 -1.80
C ASN A 495 -33.75 52.25 -3.03
N LYS A 496 -34.78 51.39 -3.00
CA LYS A 496 -35.77 51.23 -4.08
C LYS A 496 -35.13 50.97 -5.45
N GLY A 497 -34.02 50.23 -5.48
CA GLY A 497 -33.27 49.92 -6.70
C GLY A 497 -32.43 51.07 -7.29
N GLN A 498 -32.33 52.22 -6.62
CA GLN A 498 -31.49 53.35 -7.05
C GLN A 498 -30.01 53.09 -6.68
N VAL A 499 -29.38 52.14 -7.38
CA VAL A 499 -27.98 51.72 -7.15
C VAL A 499 -27.26 51.52 -8.49
N GLU A 500 -25.93 51.61 -8.48
CA GLU A 500 -25.13 51.35 -9.68
C GLU A 500 -25.03 49.83 -9.94
N GLY A 501 -25.95 49.30 -10.73
CA GLY A 501 -26.01 47.85 -11.00
C GLY A 501 -24.73 47.27 -11.59
N SER A 502 -23.93 48.06 -12.31
CA SER A 502 -22.65 47.60 -12.86
C SER A 502 -21.61 47.28 -11.78
N ASN A 503 -21.67 47.95 -10.62
CA ASN A 503 -20.77 47.69 -9.49
C ASN A 503 -21.04 46.34 -8.82
N LEU A 504 -22.26 45.80 -8.95
CA LEU A 504 -22.63 44.50 -8.39
C LEU A 504 -21.85 43.33 -9.02
N TYR A 505 -21.41 43.45 -10.28
CA TYR A 505 -20.57 42.42 -10.93
C TYR A 505 -19.19 42.27 -10.28
N PHE A 506 -18.74 43.27 -9.51
CA PHE A 506 -17.47 43.25 -8.83
C PHE A 506 -17.56 42.78 -7.38
N ILE A 507 -18.71 42.27 -6.94
CA ILE A 507 -18.92 41.80 -5.56
C ILE A 507 -17.84 40.80 -5.14
N ASN A 508 -17.67 39.68 -5.87
CA ASN A 508 -16.67 38.67 -5.50
C ASN A 508 -15.27 39.26 -5.41
N ARG A 509 -14.89 40.10 -6.37
CA ARG A 509 -13.57 40.70 -6.45
C ARG A 509 -13.30 41.68 -5.31
N VAL A 510 -14.13 42.71 -5.19
CA VAL A 510 -13.91 43.83 -4.25
C VAL A 510 -14.23 43.38 -2.83
N THR A 511 -15.37 42.72 -2.62
CA THR A 511 -15.75 42.17 -1.31
C THR A 511 -14.71 41.17 -0.83
N GLY A 512 -14.22 40.27 -1.70
CA GLY A 512 -13.24 39.28 -1.31
C GLY A 512 -11.95 39.91 -0.76
N ILE A 513 -11.46 40.98 -1.38
CA ILE A 513 -10.23 41.64 -0.93
C ILE A 513 -10.45 42.36 0.40
N ILE A 514 -11.59 43.04 0.54
CA ILE A 514 -11.86 43.95 1.66
C ILE A 514 -12.36 43.22 2.90
N TRP A 515 -13.32 42.31 2.75
CA TRP A 515 -13.99 41.65 3.87
C TRP A 515 -13.33 40.35 4.32
N ILE A 516 -12.46 39.77 3.49
CA ILE A 516 -11.89 38.44 3.71
C ILE A 516 -10.36 38.52 3.75
N GLY A 517 -9.77 39.18 2.76
CA GLY A 517 -8.34 39.40 2.66
C GLY A 517 -7.61 38.41 1.75
N ARG A 518 -6.49 38.88 1.20
CA ARG A 518 -5.69 38.18 0.18
C ARG A 518 -5.25 36.75 0.57
N PRO A 519 -4.78 36.46 1.80
CA PRO A 519 -4.30 35.12 2.15
C PRO A 519 -5.38 34.03 2.06
N PHE A 520 -6.60 34.31 2.52
CA PHE A 520 -7.69 33.33 2.46
C PHE A 520 -8.21 33.14 1.04
N LEU A 521 -8.22 34.18 0.21
CA LEU A 521 -8.52 34.05 -1.21
C LEU A 521 -7.46 33.22 -1.95
N PHE A 522 -6.18 33.41 -1.62
CA PHE A 522 -5.09 32.60 -2.16
C PHE A 522 -5.28 31.13 -1.79
N ILE A 523 -5.52 30.81 -0.51
CA ILE A 523 -5.80 29.44 -0.07
C ILE A 523 -7.00 28.85 -0.81
N ARG A 524 -8.08 29.62 -0.99
CA ARG A 524 -9.25 29.17 -1.74
C ARG A 524 -8.94 28.86 -3.20
N SER A 525 -8.15 29.70 -3.89
CA SER A 525 -7.69 29.38 -5.25
C SER A 525 -6.81 28.14 -5.29
N THR A 526 -5.93 27.95 -4.31
CA THR A 526 -5.08 26.75 -4.21
C THR A 526 -5.92 25.49 -4.05
N VAL A 527 -6.96 25.51 -3.21
CA VAL A 527 -7.90 24.39 -3.10
C VAL A 527 -8.60 24.11 -4.43
N ALA A 528 -9.00 25.15 -5.17
CA ALA A 528 -9.60 25.00 -6.49
C ALA A 528 -8.64 24.35 -7.50
N PHE A 529 -7.36 24.79 -7.54
CA PHE A 529 -6.34 24.15 -8.36
C PHE A 529 -6.12 22.69 -7.98
N CYS A 530 -6.09 22.36 -6.69
CA CYS A 530 -6.00 20.98 -6.23
C CYS A 530 -7.19 20.15 -6.70
N LEU A 531 -8.42 20.66 -6.57
CA LEU A 531 -9.63 19.96 -7.02
C LEU A 531 -9.65 19.75 -8.54
N LEU A 532 -9.19 20.72 -9.32
CA LEU A 532 -9.08 20.62 -10.78
C LEU A 532 -7.88 19.78 -11.24
N SER A 533 -6.96 19.46 -10.33
CA SER A 533 -5.74 18.68 -10.58
C SER A 533 -5.74 17.34 -9.86
N THR A 534 -6.87 16.93 -9.26
CA THR A 534 -7.00 15.65 -8.55
C THR A 534 -8.19 14.88 -9.12
N GLN A 535 -8.00 13.59 -9.36
CA GLN A 535 -9.07 12.66 -9.69
C GLN A 535 -9.61 12.00 -8.41
N VAL A 536 -10.93 11.88 -8.30
CA VAL A 536 -11.56 11.15 -7.20
C VAL A 536 -11.75 9.69 -7.62
N LEU A 537 -11.19 8.77 -6.84
CA LEU A 537 -11.41 7.35 -6.96
C LEU A 537 -12.55 6.93 -6.04
N ALA A 538 -13.58 6.32 -6.62
CA ALA A 538 -14.65 5.66 -5.90
C ALA A 538 -14.40 4.16 -5.87
N LEU A 539 -14.65 3.53 -4.72
CA LEU A 539 -14.68 2.08 -4.62
C LEU A 539 -16.11 1.63 -4.95
N GLU A 540 -16.28 1.01 -6.12
CA GLU A 540 -17.57 0.56 -6.59
C GLU A 540 -17.67 -0.96 -6.53
N ASN A 541 -18.84 -1.44 -6.15
CA ASN A 541 -19.19 -2.83 -6.30
C ASN A 541 -19.78 -3.02 -7.70
N VAL A 542 -19.07 -3.75 -8.56
CA VAL A 542 -19.50 -4.12 -9.91
C VAL A 542 -19.59 -5.63 -9.95
N ASN A 543 -20.82 -6.15 -10.07
CA ASN A 543 -21.10 -7.58 -10.09
C ASN A 543 -20.51 -8.31 -8.86
N ASP A 544 -20.73 -7.83 -7.65
CA ASP A 544 -20.16 -8.38 -6.40
C ASP A 544 -18.63 -8.32 -6.28
N VAL A 545 -17.92 -7.68 -7.21
CA VAL A 545 -16.48 -7.41 -7.13
C VAL A 545 -16.23 -5.93 -6.87
N TRP A 546 -15.33 -5.64 -5.93
CA TRP A 546 -14.93 -4.28 -5.64
C TRP A 546 -13.83 -3.81 -6.60
N LYS A 547 -14.06 -2.66 -7.24
CA LYS A 547 -13.10 -2.02 -8.14
C LYS A 547 -13.00 -0.53 -7.87
N PHE A 548 -11.80 0.01 -7.93
CA PHE A 548 -11.61 1.46 -8.01
C PHE A 548 -11.98 1.96 -9.40
N THR A 549 -12.98 2.84 -9.46
CA THR A 549 -13.38 3.53 -10.68
C THR A 549 -13.15 5.03 -10.51
N ALA A 550 -12.72 5.68 -11.58
CA ALA A 550 -12.69 7.14 -11.62
C ALA A 550 -14.13 7.65 -11.51
N ALA A 551 -14.37 8.67 -10.68
CA ALA A 551 -15.69 9.26 -10.50
C ALA A 551 -16.34 9.75 -11.82
N SER A 552 -15.56 9.98 -12.88
CA SER A 552 -16.07 10.30 -14.22
C SER A 552 -16.74 9.13 -14.93
N ASN A 553 -16.39 7.89 -14.57
CA ASN A 553 -16.74 6.66 -15.28
C ASN A 553 -17.63 5.71 -14.44
N VAL A 554 -18.18 6.22 -13.34
CA VAL A 554 -19.14 5.51 -12.49
C VAL A 554 -20.31 5.01 -13.35
N VAL A 555 -20.51 3.69 -13.36
CA VAL A 555 -21.36 2.99 -14.33
C VAL A 555 -22.85 3.27 -14.10
N ASN A 556 -23.24 3.56 -12.85
CA ASN A 556 -24.63 3.72 -12.42
C ASN A 556 -25.06 5.17 -12.21
N ASP A 557 -24.30 6.14 -12.71
CA ASP A 557 -24.65 7.54 -12.52
C ASP A 557 -25.88 7.95 -13.32
N ALA A 558 -26.85 8.57 -12.64
CA ALA A 558 -27.98 9.18 -13.31
C ALA A 558 -27.49 10.32 -14.24
N PRO A 559 -28.21 10.61 -15.34
CA PRO A 559 -27.86 11.74 -16.21
C PRO A 559 -27.73 13.07 -15.44
N LEU A 560 -28.54 13.24 -14.40
CA LEU A 560 -28.50 14.39 -13.50
C LEU A 560 -27.16 14.50 -12.76
N ASP A 561 -26.64 13.39 -12.22
CA ASP A 561 -25.40 13.38 -11.46
C ASP A 561 -24.19 13.67 -12.34
N ARG A 562 -24.20 13.15 -13.58
CA ARG A 562 -23.21 13.49 -14.60
C ARG A 562 -23.22 15.00 -14.86
N MET A 563 -24.40 15.60 -15.06
CA MET A 563 -24.53 17.05 -15.25
C MET A 563 -24.04 17.83 -14.02
N VAL A 564 -24.39 17.40 -12.81
CA VAL A 564 -23.90 18.02 -11.56
C VAL A 564 -22.38 18.00 -11.48
N ARG A 565 -21.71 16.92 -11.91
CA ARG A 565 -20.24 16.89 -11.98
C ARG A 565 -19.67 17.89 -12.97
N VAL A 566 -20.28 18.00 -14.16
CA VAL A 566 -19.90 19.04 -15.13
C VAL A 566 -19.99 20.42 -14.49
N PHE A 567 -21.14 20.73 -13.87
CA PHE A 567 -21.34 21.99 -13.18
C PHE A 567 -20.32 22.22 -12.06
N LYS A 568 -19.96 21.20 -11.29
CA LYS A 568 -18.91 21.28 -10.27
C LYS A 568 -17.54 21.62 -10.87
N THR A 569 -17.20 21.07 -12.05
CA THR A 569 -15.95 21.42 -12.75
C THR A 569 -15.92 22.88 -13.21
N PHE A 570 -17.00 23.37 -13.84
CA PHE A 570 -17.11 24.77 -14.24
C PHE A 570 -17.12 25.73 -13.05
N LEU A 571 -17.76 25.32 -11.94
CA LEU A 571 -17.76 26.06 -10.68
C LEU A 571 -16.35 26.11 -10.08
N ALA A 572 -15.64 24.97 -10.01
CA ALA A 572 -14.27 24.90 -9.52
C ALA A 572 -13.30 25.74 -10.39
N ALA A 573 -13.49 25.78 -11.71
CA ALA A 573 -12.77 26.71 -12.59
C ALA A 573 -13.08 28.19 -12.25
N GLY A 574 -14.29 28.50 -11.80
CA GLY A 574 -14.63 29.82 -11.26
C GLY A 574 -13.86 30.14 -9.99
N GLU A 575 -13.73 29.17 -9.08
CA GLU A 575 -12.96 29.29 -7.85
C GLU A 575 -11.44 29.46 -8.11
N ALA A 576 -10.92 28.97 -9.23
CA ALA A 576 -9.54 29.22 -9.62
C ALA A 576 -9.25 30.72 -9.88
N CYS A 577 -10.27 31.53 -10.20
CA CYS A 577 -10.12 32.96 -10.50
C CYS A 577 -9.78 33.82 -9.27
N TRP A 578 -9.92 33.29 -8.05
CA TRP A 578 -9.53 34.01 -6.83
C TRP A 578 -8.05 34.41 -6.84
N LEU A 579 -7.18 33.59 -7.44
CA LEU A 579 -5.76 33.95 -7.63
C LEU A 579 -5.62 35.18 -8.52
N GLY A 580 -6.42 35.28 -9.59
CA GLY A 580 -6.43 36.42 -10.50
C GLY A 580 -6.85 37.72 -9.81
N TYR A 581 -7.77 37.66 -8.85
CA TYR A 581 -8.13 38.80 -8.02
C TYR A 581 -6.99 39.23 -7.08
N VAL A 582 -6.36 38.28 -6.39
CA VAL A 582 -5.22 38.56 -5.50
C VAL A 582 -4.06 39.18 -6.26
N VAL A 583 -3.67 38.58 -7.39
CA VAL A 583 -2.58 39.07 -8.25
C VAL A 583 -2.90 40.46 -8.76
N SER A 584 -4.10 40.66 -9.31
CA SER A 584 -4.49 41.97 -9.83
C SER A 584 -4.48 43.05 -8.75
N ASP A 585 -4.95 42.75 -7.54
CA ASP A 585 -4.99 43.71 -6.43
C ASP A 585 -3.59 44.07 -5.90
N ILE A 586 -2.69 43.09 -5.77
CA ILE A 586 -1.27 43.34 -5.42
C ILE A 586 -0.63 44.26 -6.46
N PHE A 587 -0.84 43.98 -7.75
CA PHE A 587 -0.26 44.76 -8.83
C PHE A 587 -1.03 46.03 -9.17
N THR A 588 -2.17 46.32 -8.54
CA THR A 588 -2.97 47.53 -8.81
C THR A 588 -2.17 48.82 -8.53
N VAL A 589 -1.18 48.77 -7.64
CA VAL A 589 -0.24 49.89 -7.40
C VAL A 589 0.56 50.25 -8.66
N VAL A 590 0.88 49.25 -9.48
CA VAL A 590 1.67 49.41 -10.71
C VAL A 590 0.75 49.60 -11.92
N THR A 591 -0.32 48.81 -12.00
CA THR A 591 -1.21 48.78 -13.18
C THR A 591 -2.27 49.89 -13.14
N ALA A 592 -2.59 50.44 -11.97
CA ALA A 592 -3.42 51.62 -11.74
C ALA A 592 -4.68 51.64 -12.65
N GLN A 593 -4.82 52.67 -13.50
CA GLN A 593 -5.99 52.86 -14.36
C GLN A 593 -6.25 51.73 -15.35
N TYR A 594 -5.25 50.91 -15.68
CA TYR A 594 -5.41 49.75 -16.57
C TYR A 594 -6.14 48.59 -15.90
N THR A 595 -6.09 48.49 -14.57
CA THR A 595 -6.75 47.43 -13.78
C THR A 595 -8.22 47.31 -14.12
N SER A 596 -8.88 48.46 -14.30
CA SER A 596 -10.30 48.59 -14.66
C SER A 596 -10.70 47.79 -15.90
N VAL A 597 -9.77 47.55 -16.83
CA VAL A 597 -10.10 47.01 -18.16
C VAL A 597 -9.49 45.64 -18.41
N TYR A 598 -8.24 45.42 -18.02
CA TYR A 598 -7.64 44.10 -18.27
C TYR A 598 -8.20 43.06 -17.31
N ALA A 599 -8.55 43.45 -16.08
CA ALA A 599 -8.67 42.48 -15.01
C ALA A 599 -10.02 41.73 -14.98
N MET A 600 -11.06 42.24 -15.65
CA MET A 600 -12.27 41.45 -15.92
C MET A 600 -12.01 40.47 -17.07
N LYS A 601 -11.35 40.94 -18.15
CA LYS A 601 -11.01 40.13 -19.32
C LYS A 601 -10.09 38.96 -18.94
N SER A 602 -9.07 39.21 -18.12
CA SER A 602 -8.15 38.17 -17.67
C SER A 602 -8.87 37.08 -16.88
N ASN A 603 -9.78 37.42 -15.98
CA ASN A 603 -10.52 36.41 -15.20
C ASN A 603 -11.51 35.62 -16.06
N VAL A 604 -12.17 36.24 -17.05
CA VAL A 604 -13.02 35.50 -18.01
C VAL A 604 -12.18 34.54 -18.85
N ILE A 605 -10.98 34.95 -19.28
CA ILE A 605 -10.04 34.10 -20.01
C ILE A 605 -9.54 32.94 -19.12
N VAL A 606 -9.13 33.22 -17.88
CA VAL A 606 -8.68 32.20 -16.92
C VAL A 606 -9.78 31.19 -16.66
N TRP A 607 -11.01 31.66 -16.38
CA TRP A 607 -12.17 30.79 -16.20
C TRP A 607 -12.43 29.91 -17.43
N GLY A 608 -12.48 30.53 -18.61
CA GLY A 608 -12.75 29.82 -19.87
C GLY A 608 -11.69 28.77 -20.20
N ILE A 609 -10.41 29.12 -20.09
CA ILE A 609 -9.30 28.20 -20.34
C ILE A 609 -9.26 27.08 -19.29
N ALA A 610 -9.37 27.39 -18.00
CA ALA A 610 -9.33 26.39 -16.93
C ALA A 610 -10.52 25.42 -17.02
N ALA A 611 -11.71 25.92 -17.34
CA ALA A 611 -12.90 25.11 -17.54
C ALA A 611 -12.77 24.23 -18.80
N LEU A 612 -12.34 24.81 -19.93
CA LEU A 612 -12.16 24.07 -21.18
C LEU A 612 -11.07 23.00 -21.04
N LEU A 613 -9.94 23.32 -20.42
CA LEU A 613 -8.87 22.36 -20.13
C LEU A 613 -9.41 21.23 -19.25
N SER A 614 -10.19 21.57 -18.22
CA SER A 614 -10.72 20.56 -17.29
C SER A 614 -11.84 19.71 -17.85
N TRP A 615 -12.53 20.21 -18.86
CA TRP A 615 -13.52 19.50 -19.63
C TRP A 615 -12.90 18.57 -20.68
N THR A 616 -11.97 19.08 -21.46
CA THR A 616 -11.39 18.38 -22.63
C THR A 616 -10.31 17.39 -22.24
N VAL A 617 -9.56 17.68 -21.18
CA VAL A 617 -8.50 16.82 -20.66
C VAL A 617 -8.75 16.66 -19.16
N PRO A 618 -9.61 15.73 -18.71
CA PRO A 618 -9.82 15.48 -17.29
C PRO A 618 -8.58 14.83 -16.65
N VAL A 619 -8.39 15.00 -15.34
CA VAL A 619 -7.30 14.35 -14.59
C VAL A 619 -7.53 12.85 -14.54
N THR A 620 -6.49 12.07 -14.80
CA THR A 620 -6.51 10.61 -14.63
C THR A 620 -5.64 10.23 -13.44
N HIS A 621 -6.00 9.14 -12.76
CA HIS A 621 -5.15 8.54 -11.74
C HIS A 621 -4.15 7.60 -12.41
N THR A 622 -2.99 7.40 -11.79
CA THR A 622 -2.01 6.40 -12.20
C THR A 622 -1.59 5.56 -11.01
N GLY A 623 -1.58 4.24 -11.16
CA GLY A 623 -1.01 3.32 -10.18
C GLY A 623 0.28 2.73 -10.73
N THR A 624 1.38 2.91 -10.03
CA THR A 624 2.66 2.26 -10.34
C THR A 624 2.96 1.23 -9.28
N LEU A 625 3.13 -0.02 -9.68
CA LEU A 625 3.62 -1.09 -8.81
C LEU A 625 5.14 -1.18 -8.98
N ASP A 626 5.88 -0.75 -7.96
CA ASP A 626 7.34 -0.82 -7.93
C ASP A 626 7.75 -1.20 -6.51
N ARG A 627 7.72 -2.51 -6.25
CA ARG A 627 7.96 -3.02 -4.91
C ARG A 627 9.46 -3.07 -4.63
N THR A 628 9.91 -2.17 -3.76
CA THR A 628 11.27 -2.13 -3.21
C THR A 628 11.23 -2.51 -1.74
N CYS A 629 12.19 -3.30 -1.27
CA CYS A 629 12.25 -3.77 0.11
C CYS A 629 13.69 -3.68 0.61
N ASP A 630 13.86 -3.05 1.77
CA ASP A 630 15.12 -2.96 2.48
C ASP A 630 15.09 -3.81 3.76
N PHE A 631 16.23 -4.36 4.11
CA PHE A 631 16.41 -5.09 5.36
C PHE A 631 16.78 -4.09 6.46
N ALA A 632 15.80 -3.61 7.23
CA ALA A 632 16.09 -2.81 8.42
C ALA A 632 16.95 -3.61 9.43
N GLN A 633 16.68 -4.92 9.53
CA GLN A 633 17.51 -5.87 10.26
C GLN A 633 17.56 -7.17 9.46
N VAL A 634 18.78 -7.59 9.06
CA VAL A 634 19.00 -8.80 8.26
C VAL A 634 18.36 -10.00 8.95
N ASP A 635 17.50 -10.72 8.20
CA ASP A 635 16.84 -11.94 8.68
C ASP A 635 15.97 -11.71 9.95
N PHE A 636 15.42 -10.50 10.14
CA PHE A 636 14.54 -10.16 11.28
C PHE A 636 13.42 -9.15 10.96
N GLN A 637 13.70 -8.07 10.21
CA GLN A 637 12.71 -7.04 9.86
C GLN A 637 12.93 -6.50 8.45
N LEU A 638 11.86 -6.52 7.64
CA LEU A 638 11.78 -5.94 6.30
C LEU A 638 10.98 -4.64 6.32
N VAL A 639 11.39 -3.67 5.52
CA VAL A 639 10.65 -2.43 5.26
C VAL A 639 10.51 -2.29 3.75
N CYS A 640 9.28 -2.28 3.25
CA CYS A 640 8.95 -2.26 1.84
C CYS A 640 8.13 -1.03 1.47
N SER A 641 8.35 -0.53 0.26
CA SER A 641 7.45 0.35 -0.46
C SER A 641 6.94 -0.39 -1.68
N SER A 642 5.63 -0.65 -1.75
CA SER A 642 4.99 -1.45 -2.79
C SER A 642 4.69 -0.67 -4.08
N GLY A 643 4.62 0.66 -4.00
CA GLY A 643 4.31 1.50 -5.16
C GLY A 643 3.61 2.80 -4.80
N THR A 644 3.12 3.50 -5.82
CA THR A 644 2.51 4.83 -5.71
C THR A 644 1.19 4.87 -6.48
N VAL A 645 0.15 5.37 -5.83
CA VAL A 645 -1.14 5.72 -6.46
C VAL A 645 -1.19 7.24 -6.53
N ALA A 646 -0.88 7.79 -7.71
CA ALA A 646 -1.03 9.22 -7.96
C ALA A 646 -2.48 9.53 -8.33
N ILE A 647 -3.15 10.25 -7.43
CA ILE A 647 -4.50 10.78 -7.66
C ILE A 647 -4.45 12.22 -8.16
N GLY A 648 -3.33 12.92 -7.94
CA GLY A 648 -3.10 14.29 -8.37
C GLY A 648 -2.06 14.43 -9.48
N ASP A 649 -2.14 15.54 -10.20
CA ASP A 649 -1.21 15.92 -11.27
C ASP A 649 -0.57 17.28 -10.94
N SER A 650 0.72 17.24 -10.57
CA SER A 650 1.49 18.43 -10.22
C SER A 650 1.80 19.34 -11.40
N MET A 651 1.98 18.76 -12.59
CA MET A 651 2.20 19.52 -13.82
C MET A 651 0.96 20.32 -14.18
N ARG A 652 -0.22 19.71 -14.04
CA ARG A 652 -1.50 20.40 -14.25
C ARG A 652 -1.77 21.47 -13.21
N PHE A 653 -1.46 21.21 -11.94
CA PHE A 653 -1.56 22.22 -10.89
C PHE A 653 -0.75 23.46 -11.27
N MET A 654 0.52 23.27 -11.65
CA MET A 654 1.39 24.37 -12.10
C MET A 654 0.92 25.02 -13.40
N CYS A 655 0.35 24.25 -14.32
CA CYS A 655 -0.26 24.77 -15.55
C CYS A 655 -1.42 25.72 -15.23
N LEU A 656 -2.33 25.36 -14.32
CA LEU A 656 -3.45 26.22 -13.92
C LEU A 656 -2.99 27.52 -13.24
N VAL A 657 -1.96 27.44 -12.38
CA VAL A 657 -1.30 28.63 -11.81
C VAL A 657 -0.69 29.48 -12.93
N GLY A 658 0.02 28.85 -13.86
CA GLY A 658 0.62 29.50 -15.02
C GLY A 658 -0.40 30.20 -15.92
N ILE A 659 -1.55 29.58 -16.19
CA ILE A 659 -2.68 30.16 -16.94
C ILE A 659 -3.18 31.43 -16.24
N CYS A 660 -3.33 31.39 -14.92
CA CYS A 660 -3.77 32.54 -14.14
C CYS A 660 -2.80 33.73 -14.26
N LEU A 661 -1.50 33.48 -14.07
CA LEU A 661 -0.48 34.52 -14.10
C LEU A 661 -0.25 35.06 -15.52
N SER A 662 -0.11 34.17 -16.50
CA SER A 662 0.14 34.54 -17.91
C SER A 662 -1.04 35.28 -18.54
N SER A 663 -2.28 34.84 -18.30
CA SER A 663 -3.48 35.54 -18.82
C SER A 663 -3.61 36.93 -18.23
N THR A 664 -3.29 37.09 -16.94
CA THR A 664 -3.29 38.39 -16.26
C THR A 664 -2.24 39.33 -16.87
N LEU A 665 -1.01 38.85 -17.04
CA LEU A 665 0.08 39.62 -17.64
C LEU A 665 -0.19 39.98 -19.11
N ALA A 666 -0.64 39.03 -19.91
CA ALA A 666 -0.93 39.23 -21.34
C ALA A 666 -2.05 40.25 -21.54
N CYS A 667 -3.14 40.17 -20.77
CA CYS A 667 -4.22 41.14 -20.84
C CYS A 667 -3.75 42.54 -20.43
N TYR A 668 -2.92 42.65 -19.38
CA TYR A 668 -2.35 43.93 -18.97
C TYR A 668 -1.44 44.51 -20.07
N ALA A 669 -0.51 43.72 -20.60
CA ALA A 669 0.40 44.16 -21.66
C ALA A 669 -0.36 44.60 -22.91
N PHE A 670 -1.38 43.84 -23.32
CA PHE A 670 -2.25 44.18 -24.44
C PHE A 670 -2.93 45.54 -24.24
N GLU A 671 -3.56 45.79 -23.09
CA GLU A 671 -4.21 47.07 -22.81
C GLU A 671 -3.21 48.23 -22.70
N ARG A 672 -2.01 47.97 -22.18
CA ARG A 672 -0.93 48.97 -22.09
C ARG A 672 -0.41 49.38 -23.46
N ILE A 673 -0.31 48.44 -24.41
CA ILE A 673 0.09 48.70 -25.80
C ILE A 673 -1.04 49.39 -26.57
N ARG A 674 -2.29 48.93 -26.39
CA ARG A 674 -3.46 49.44 -27.09
C ARG A 674 -3.80 50.89 -26.71
N ASP A 675 -3.69 51.25 -25.44
CA ASP A 675 -4.00 52.60 -24.95
C ASP A 675 -2.95 53.11 -23.95
N PRO A 676 -1.74 53.53 -24.39
CA PRO A 676 -0.64 53.89 -23.49
C PRO A 676 -0.87 55.13 -22.63
N LYS A 677 -1.86 55.98 -22.97
CA LYS A 677 -2.14 57.27 -22.32
C LYS A 677 -3.49 57.30 -21.61
N ARG A 678 -3.99 56.13 -21.19
CA ARG A 678 -5.28 56.03 -20.49
C ARG A 678 -5.34 57.00 -19.28
N PRO A 679 -6.38 57.85 -19.18
CA PRO A 679 -6.49 58.81 -18.09
C PRO A 679 -6.78 58.10 -16.75
N PRO A 680 -6.25 58.62 -15.62
CA PRO A 680 -6.58 58.13 -14.30
C PRO A 680 -8.06 58.45 -13.93
N PRO A 681 -8.65 57.72 -12.96
CA PRO A 681 -9.97 58.04 -12.44
C PRO A 681 -10.02 59.49 -11.93
N ARG A 682 -11.11 60.21 -12.24
CA ARG A 682 -11.26 61.64 -11.89
C ARG A 682 -11.53 61.89 -10.40
N HIS A 683 -11.80 60.85 -9.63
CA HIS A 683 -12.09 60.94 -8.19
C HIS A 683 -10.93 60.35 -7.38
N ASN A 684 -10.52 61.08 -6.35
CA ASN A 684 -9.64 60.59 -5.29
C ASN A 684 -10.49 60.63 -4.01
N SER A 685 -10.55 59.52 -3.28
CA SER A 685 -11.12 59.48 -1.93
C SER A 685 -10.35 58.43 -1.14
N LEU A 686 -10.06 58.73 0.13
CA LEU A 686 -9.40 57.79 1.04
C LEU A 686 -10.36 56.70 1.56
N LEU A 687 -11.67 56.89 1.37
CA LEU A 687 -12.68 55.93 1.80
C LEU A 687 -12.80 54.73 0.86
N LEU A 688 -12.42 54.91 -0.41
CA LEU A 688 -12.43 53.84 -1.42
C LEU A 688 -11.19 52.97 -1.31
N ALA A 689 -11.39 51.66 -1.24
CA ALA A 689 -10.32 50.72 -1.45
C ALA A 689 -9.75 50.84 -2.88
N SER A 690 -8.48 50.48 -3.05
CA SER A 690 -7.79 50.58 -4.36
C SER A 690 -8.54 49.84 -5.47
N SER A 691 -9.05 48.65 -5.19
CA SER A 691 -9.81 47.83 -6.12
C SER A 691 -11.17 48.43 -6.45
N ALA A 692 -11.84 49.11 -5.50
CA ALA A 692 -13.08 49.85 -5.76
C ALA A 692 -12.82 51.12 -6.60
N LYS A 693 -11.79 51.89 -6.25
CA LYS A 693 -11.39 53.14 -6.95
C LYS A 693 -11.22 52.95 -8.45
N PHE A 694 -10.58 51.85 -8.86
CA PHE A 694 -10.33 51.61 -10.28
C PHE A 694 -11.46 50.84 -10.99
N MET A 695 -12.24 50.01 -10.28
CA MET A 695 -13.23 49.13 -10.93
C MET A 695 -14.65 49.70 -10.94
N PHE A 696 -15.04 50.53 -9.96
CA PHE A 696 -16.41 51.04 -9.88
C PHE A 696 -16.73 52.03 -11.00
N ALA A 697 -17.92 51.84 -11.59
CA ALA A 697 -18.51 52.82 -12.48
C ALA A 697 -18.94 54.04 -11.66
N SER A 698 -18.36 55.20 -11.98
CA SER A 698 -18.59 56.45 -11.24
C SER A 698 -19.26 57.55 -12.08
N SER A 699 -19.39 57.36 -13.39
CA SER A 699 -19.79 58.44 -14.32
C SER A 699 -21.19 59.01 -14.06
N ARG A 700 -22.15 58.19 -13.60
CA ARG A 700 -23.54 58.63 -13.28
C ARG A 700 -23.71 59.16 -11.86
N TRP A 701 -22.66 59.07 -11.06
CA TRP A 701 -22.64 59.33 -9.62
C TRP A 701 -21.68 60.46 -9.25
N ILE A 702 -21.04 61.09 -10.23
CA ILE A 702 -20.23 62.28 -10.04
C ILE A 702 -21.08 63.52 -10.32
N HIS A 703 -21.20 64.39 -9.34
CA HIS A 703 -21.89 65.68 -9.46
C HIS A 703 -20.99 66.76 -8.86
N HIS A 704 -20.72 67.83 -9.62
CA HIS A 704 -19.81 68.93 -9.23
C HIS A 704 -18.43 68.46 -8.71
N ASN A 705 -17.80 67.50 -9.40
CA ASN A 705 -16.51 66.89 -9.03
C ASN A 705 -16.50 66.10 -7.70
N VAL A 706 -17.67 65.86 -7.07
CA VAL A 706 -17.81 64.97 -5.91
C VAL A 706 -18.41 63.64 -6.36
N TYR A 707 -17.81 62.53 -5.94
CA TYR A 707 -18.34 61.20 -6.21
C TYR A 707 -19.29 60.79 -5.07
N TYR A 708 -20.56 60.55 -5.40
CA TYR A 708 -21.57 60.07 -4.47
C TYR A 708 -21.67 58.54 -4.58
N LEU A 709 -21.11 57.82 -3.61
CA LEU A 709 -21.10 56.36 -3.62
C LEU A 709 -22.46 55.81 -3.13
N ASP A 710 -23.16 55.05 -3.97
CA ASP A 710 -24.40 54.41 -3.56
C ASP A 710 -24.17 53.41 -2.41
N GLN A 711 -25.14 53.27 -1.50
CA GLN A 711 -24.93 52.50 -0.27
C GLN A 711 -24.66 51.01 -0.53
N ALA A 712 -25.17 50.45 -1.62
CA ALA A 712 -24.91 49.05 -1.97
C ALA A 712 -23.45 48.86 -2.42
N SER A 713 -22.93 49.74 -3.29
CA SER A 713 -21.50 49.79 -3.64
C SER A 713 -20.63 50.14 -2.44
N ALA A 714 -21.13 50.96 -1.50
CA ALA A 714 -20.45 51.27 -0.25
C ALA A 714 -20.24 50.01 0.60
N VAL A 715 -21.24 49.14 0.74
CA VAL A 715 -21.07 47.85 1.44
C VAL A 715 -20.02 46.98 0.75
N ILE A 716 -20.03 46.90 -0.58
CA ILE A 716 -19.01 46.16 -1.35
C ILE A 716 -17.60 46.69 -1.05
N ASP A 717 -17.46 48.01 -0.93
CA ASP A 717 -16.22 48.71 -0.55
C ASP A 717 -15.88 48.65 0.97
N GLY A 718 -16.71 47.98 1.78
CA GLY A 718 -16.50 47.83 3.22
C GLY A 718 -16.95 49.01 4.07
N LEU A 719 -17.85 49.85 3.54
CA LEU A 719 -18.46 50.98 4.23
C LEU A 719 -19.92 50.66 4.57
N LEU A 720 -20.23 50.48 5.85
CA LEU A 720 -21.60 50.31 6.32
C LEU A 720 -22.17 51.68 6.68
N SER A 721 -23.24 52.10 6.01
CA SER A 721 -23.82 53.43 6.21
C SER A 721 -25.23 53.40 6.78
N LEU A 722 -25.48 54.24 7.78
CA LEU A 722 -26.81 54.52 8.31
C LEU A 722 -27.07 56.02 8.22
N ARG A 723 -28.18 56.40 7.60
CA ARG A 723 -28.59 57.80 7.47
C ARG A 723 -29.64 58.12 8.51
N ILE A 724 -29.41 59.16 9.32
CA ILE A 724 -30.38 59.73 10.25
C ILE A 724 -30.49 61.23 9.94
N GLY A 725 -31.60 61.64 9.34
CA GLY A 725 -31.81 63.03 8.92
C GLY A 725 -30.83 63.47 7.82
N ASN A 726 -29.98 64.46 8.14
CA ASN A 726 -28.92 64.99 7.25
C ASN A 726 -27.53 64.39 7.52
N VAL A 727 -27.41 63.51 8.51
CA VAL A 727 -26.13 62.94 8.94
C VAL A 727 -26.02 61.49 8.48
N PHE A 728 -24.89 61.16 7.85
CA PHE A 728 -24.48 59.79 7.53
C PHE A 728 -23.48 59.29 8.57
N TYR A 729 -23.83 58.20 9.24
CA TYR A 729 -22.92 57.43 10.08
C TYR A 729 -22.35 56.29 9.23
N VAL A 730 -21.06 56.35 8.92
CA VAL A 730 -20.37 55.41 8.02
C VAL A 730 -19.30 54.67 8.81
N LEU A 731 -19.55 53.38 9.09
CA LEU A 731 -18.55 52.49 9.67
C LEU A 731 -17.67 51.94 8.55
N ASP A 732 -16.39 52.33 8.54
CA ASP A 732 -15.40 51.74 7.65
C ASP A 732 -14.79 50.49 8.29
N VAL A 733 -15.15 49.32 7.76
CA VAL A 733 -14.70 48.01 8.24
C VAL A 733 -13.22 47.79 7.94
N LYS A 734 -12.64 48.52 6.96
CA LYS A 734 -11.22 48.43 6.61
C LYS A 734 -10.32 48.93 7.74
N ILE A 735 -10.73 50.01 8.40
CA ILE A 735 -9.98 50.68 9.48
C ILE A 735 -10.66 50.58 10.85
N TRP A 736 -11.84 49.94 10.91
CA TRP A 736 -12.68 49.83 12.11
C TRP A 736 -13.00 51.18 12.77
N ARG A 737 -13.34 52.20 11.97
CA ARG A 737 -13.70 53.54 12.46
C ARG A 737 -15.07 53.98 11.99
N LEU A 738 -15.81 54.63 12.88
CA LEU A 738 -17.06 55.30 12.56
C LEU A 738 -16.76 56.73 12.11
N LEU A 739 -17.20 57.09 10.92
CA LEU A 739 -17.12 58.42 10.34
C LEU A 739 -18.51 59.04 10.33
N VAL A 740 -18.59 60.33 10.64
CA VAL A 740 -19.85 61.08 10.66
C VAL A 740 -19.76 62.16 9.60
N ILE A 741 -20.65 62.10 8.60
CA ILE A 741 -20.70 63.03 7.47
C ILE A 741 -22.01 63.81 7.57
N ASP A 742 -21.93 65.09 7.91
CA ASP A 742 -23.09 65.99 7.93
C ASP A 742 -23.24 66.68 6.57
N ILE A 743 -24.42 66.56 5.95
CA ILE A 743 -24.70 67.16 4.65
C ILE A 743 -25.44 68.50 4.87
N PRO A 744 -24.88 69.64 4.42
CA PRO A 744 -25.52 70.93 4.53
C PRO A 744 -26.93 70.92 3.92
N SER A 745 -27.90 71.48 4.63
CA SER A 745 -29.31 71.53 4.20
C SER A 745 -29.52 72.26 2.88
N GLU A 746 -28.63 73.19 2.50
CA GLU A 746 -28.63 73.87 1.21
C GLU A 746 -28.23 72.96 0.04
N GLU A 747 -27.25 72.09 0.23
CA GLU A 747 -26.79 71.15 -0.79
C GLU A 747 -27.87 70.10 -1.08
N ARG A 748 -28.59 69.69 -0.04
CA ARG A 748 -29.77 68.84 -0.14
C ARG A 748 -30.89 69.49 -0.96
N ARG A 749 -31.25 70.74 -0.68
CA ARG A 749 -32.27 71.48 -1.45
C ARG A 749 -31.87 71.65 -2.92
N ARG A 750 -30.57 71.80 -3.21
CA ARG A 750 -30.06 71.88 -4.60
C ARG A 750 -30.23 70.56 -5.35
N LEU A 751 -29.97 69.42 -4.71
CA LEU A 751 -30.23 68.11 -5.29
C LEU A 751 -31.74 67.86 -5.51
N GLU A 752 -32.60 68.40 -4.63
CA GLU A 752 -34.08 68.32 -4.74
C GLU A 752 -34.59 69.09 -5.95
N ASN A 753 -34.07 70.30 -6.17
CA ASN A 753 -34.43 71.13 -7.32
C ASN A 753 -33.85 70.64 -8.66
N GLY A 754 -32.75 69.87 -8.63
CA GLY A 754 -32.07 69.34 -9.83
C GLY A 754 -32.61 68.00 -10.36
N HIS A 755 -33.67 67.43 -9.76
CA HIS A 755 -34.24 66.12 -10.12
C HIS A 755 -33.25 64.93 -10.05
N HIS A 756 -32.16 65.03 -9.30
CA HIS A 756 -31.16 63.96 -9.14
C HIS A 756 -31.48 63.05 -7.93
N VAL A 757 -32.65 62.41 -7.97
CA VAL A 757 -33.21 61.65 -6.84
C VAL A 757 -32.33 60.47 -6.39
N HIS A 758 -31.55 59.90 -7.30
CA HIS A 758 -30.64 58.78 -7.00
C HIS A 758 -29.45 59.18 -6.13
N LEU A 759 -29.07 60.47 -6.09
CA LEU A 759 -27.94 60.95 -5.29
C LEU A 759 -28.28 61.17 -3.80
N PHE A 760 -29.56 61.16 -3.43
CA PHE A 760 -29.97 61.42 -2.03
C PHE A 760 -29.55 60.34 -1.06
N SER A 761 -29.58 59.09 -1.48
CA SER A 761 -29.20 57.95 -0.64
C SER A 761 -27.70 57.70 -0.66
N ALA A 762 -26.96 58.33 -1.56
CA ALA A 762 -25.54 58.08 -1.76
C ALA A 762 -24.64 58.93 -0.84
N ILE A 763 -23.48 58.36 -0.49
CA ILE A 763 -22.50 58.92 0.43
C ILE A 763 -21.57 59.86 -0.36
N PRO A 764 -21.50 61.17 -0.04
CA PRO A 764 -20.59 62.09 -0.72
C PRO A 764 -19.14 61.84 -0.30
N LEU A 765 -18.27 61.51 -1.26
CA LEU A 765 -16.85 61.25 -1.06
C LEU A 765 -15.99 62.50 -1.37
N ALA A 766 -16.14 63.57 -0.57
CA ALA A 766 -15.34 64.78 -0.71
C ALA A 766 -13.96 64.66 -0.02
N ASN A 767 -12.91 65.25 -0.61
CA ASN A 767 -11.53 65.20 -0.09
C ASN A 767 -11.22 66.19 1.05
N SER A 768 -12.20 66.98 1.49
CA SER A 768 -12.04 67.93 2.60
C SER A 768 -12.96 67.52 3.74
N PHE A 769 -12.42 66.79 4.70
CA PHE A 769 -13.05 66.63 6.01
C PHE A 769 -12.59 67.81 6.88
N PRO A 770 -13.48 68.74 7.29
CA PRO A 770 -13.14 69.60 8.41
C PRO A 770 -13.01 68.70 9.64
N SER A 771 -11.80 68.67 10.20
CA SER A 771 -11.54 68.12 11.53
C SER A 771 -12.43 68.83 12.55
N ASN A 772 -13.26 68.08 13.26
CA ASN A 772 -13.70 68.48 14.59
C ASN A 772 -12.82 67.80 15.63
#